data_AF-A0A0A2IU22-F1
#
_entry.id   AF-A0A0A2IU22-F1
#
_cell.length_a   1.000
_cell.length_b   1.000
_cell.length_c   1.000
_cell.angle_alpha   90.00
_cell.angle_beta   90.00
_cell.angle_gamma   90.00
#
_symmetry.space_group_name_H-M   'P 1'
#
loop_
_entity.id
_entity.type
_entity.pdbx_description
1 polymer ?
#
loop_
_entity_poly.entity_id
_entity_poly.type
_entity_poly.pdbx_seq_one_letter_code
_entity_poly.pdbx_strand_id
1 'polypeptide(L)'
;MRRQYNALQCYLTATISAIFLFFALACDSVAYADALDGPDTENTLNLPGVVISDGAGLPFALDSFNGLELRDSVDEDGESNGLDLVRRYPNAAKALGNNQFAEPGALAIGGVHWFYLPKSVVNGKHDTAGPGLPAYINATEADDGDPSNELRKRDRDFSKRATTTVYLSLTTCQKPYTNKTNSQGGFPQLQLYVSTSEELQQPGPGKDDSLQDIYTAAGGYVGITVDTDSDVFLGVAAPNSTEYTGSYTYQIAASIDAFFHNIVDDTPNLFFIDADVSAALLVTNNLTQSAKNSTNYKQWMNIVPPYTMFAHNINDTVLEGLEKSFCALDTLSQVGRISSSTEVGMTNRGLGNKPKEQFYITGLNQSSSYSGLLAMVGNSTASGNGIIGGGGQVWQPMNFTTKTDDNCAVLFNLTFCSEVAYAVPSNPKLSVDKLRTIYDDYATAFYQNFTYSLQQVQCETNEESMFSLAVDCEDCAKAYKQWLCGVTIPRCADYSNTASYLAVRNAGQAFINGSSLPDDSPYRQSVASNTSRNAIIDEQIMPGPYKEILPCQDICHTLVKNCPSALGFGCPEGAWMNSSYGYRNSDGIITCSYLGAVYYLSLGLNYSISTIIAMEFGLPPTTFRTGATALITGAASGIGLAIAQRCYSHGMNLILLDNNAAALSQATAKFPSDGRNTTTLSHILDVSSFEAWKQLVPKIESLFPEGIDFLVLNAGAGIAPAGDKGMWEDPTYFDRTFAINTMGYTNGIVAVLKMVTKNKDAARAIVMTGSKQGITNPPSNPAYNASKAAVRSIAEHLSFDLDKVAPNVSVHLLIPGWTYTGFHTGSFKEKPAGAWTSEQVVDFMVEKMAEKKFYILCPDNEVSEEIDRKRMLWATSDILEGRPPLSRWREEWKEQAKREIEG
;
A
#
# COMPACT_ATOMS: atom_id res chain seq x y z
N MET A 1 -16.70 -35.79 42.55
CA MET A 1 -16.24 -35.92 41.14
C MET A 1 -14.73 -35.65 41.02
N ARG A 2 -13.88 -36.54 41.54
CA ARG A 2 -12.40 -36.44 41.39
C ARG A 2 -11.71 -37.81 41.22
N ARG A 3 -12.50 -38.87 40.97
CA ARG A 3 -12.02 -40.26 40.77
C ARG A 3 -12.35 -40.86 39.41
N GLN A 4 -13.07 -40.16 38.53
CA GLN A 4 -13.41 -40.63 37.18
C GLN A 4 -12.51 -40.08 36.07
N TYR A 5 -11.68 -39.06 36.32
CA TYR A 5 -10.78 -38.49 35.31
C TYR A 5 -9.47 -39.28 35.13
N ASN A 6 -8.94 -39.92 36.18
CA ASN A 6 -7.67 -40.66 36.08
C ASN A 6 -7.79 -41.98 35.29
N ALA A 7 -8.99 -42.55 35.17
CA ALA A 7 -9.21 -43.79 34.41
C ALA A 7 -9.20 -43.55 32.89
N LEU A 8 -9.64 -42.38 32.42
CA LEU A 8 -9.68 -42.04 31.00
C LEU A 8 -8.28 -41.70 30.44
N GLN A 9 -7.40 -41.15 31.30
CA GLN A 9 -6.03 -40.80 30.93
C GLN A 9 -5.10 -42.02 30.78
N CYS A 10 -5.37 -43.11 31.51
CA CYS A 10 -4.62 -44.37 31.37
C CYS A 10 -5.02 -45.18 30.12
N TYR A 11 -6.28 -45.08 29.66
CA TYR A 11 -6.73 -45.79 28.45
C TYR A 11 -6.26 -45.14 27.15
N LEU A 12 -6.10 -43.81 27.14
CA LEU A 12 -5.63 -43.06 25.97
C LEU A 12 -4.10 -43.21 25.77
N THR A 13 -3.34 -43.31 26.86
CA THR A 13 -1.88 -43.53 26.80
C THR A 13 -1.54 -44.96 26.38
N ALA A 14 -2.31 -45.96 26.83
CA ALA A 14 -2.10 -47.35 26.43
C ALA A 14 -2.41 -47.63 24.94
N THR A 15 -3.38 -46.92 24.34
CA THR A 15 -3.73 -47.08 22.92
C THR A 15 -2.75 -46.37 21.99
N ILE A 16 -2.22 -45.21 22.39
CA ILE A 16 -1.21 -44.47 21.61
C ILE A 16 0.16 -45.18 21.63
N SER A 17 0.55 -45.79 22.77
CA SER A 17 1.79 -46.57 22.85
C SER A 17 1.75 -47.89 22.05
N ALA A 18 0.57 -48.52 21.89
CA ALA A 18 0.43 -49.74 21.11
C ALA A 18 0.53 -49.49 19.58
N ILE A 19 0.12 -48.31 19.11
CA ILE A 19 0.21 -47.93 17.69
C ILE A 19 1.66 -47.58 17.30
N PHE A 20 2.41 -46.94 18.20
CA PHE A 20 3.84 -46.67 17.99
C PHE A 20 4.71 -47.94 18.00
N LEU A 21 4.34 -48.96 18.79
CA LEU A 21 5.06 -50.25 18.81
C LEU A 21 4.82 -51.10 17.55
N PHE A 22 3.67 -50.92 16.87
CA PHE A 22 3.37 -51.65 15.64
C PHE A 22 4.07 -51.05 14.41
N PHE A 23 4.27 -49.73 14.39
CA PHE A 23 5.00 -49.04 13.31
C PHE A 23 6.53 -49.17 13.43
N ALA A 24 7.07 -49.37 14.63
CA ALA A 24 8.50 -49.60 14.85
C ALA A 24 8.97 -51.04 14.55
N LEU A 25 8.04 -51.99 14.34
CA LEU A 25 8.35 -53.40 14.03
C LEU A 25 8.25 -53.74 12.53
N ALA A 26 7.98 -52.76 11.66
CA ALA A 26 7.81 -52.96 10.22
C ALA A 26 8.60 -51.92 9.41
N CYS A 27 9.93 -51.90 9.59
CA CYS A 27 10.96 -51.62 8.59
C CYS A 27 12.22 -51.11 9.30
N ASP A 28 13.17 -51.99 9.54
CA ASP A 28 14.53 -51.75 9.05
C ASP A 28 15.38 -53.03 9.09
N SER A 29 16.14 -53.20 8.01
CA SER A 29 17.31 -54.07 7.82
C SER A 29 17.13 -55.58 7.62
N VAL A 30 17.31 -56.01 6.36
CA VAL A 30 18.18 -57.16 6.08
C VAL A 30 19.10 -56.82 4.91
N ALA A 31 20.41 -56.87 5.16
CA ALA A 31 21.46 -56.88 4.16
C ALA A 31 22.12 -58.27 4.16
N TYR A 32 22.38 -58.87 2.99
CA TYR A 32 23.70 -59.39 2.51
C TYR A 32 23.57 -60.37 1.32
N ALA A 33 24.62 -60.33 0.48
CA ALA A 33 24.98 -61.16 -0.70
C ALA A 33 25.13 -62.68 -0.37
N ASP A 34 25.35 -63.65 -1.28
CA ASP A 34 26.16 -63.73 -2.50
C ASP A 34 25.93 -65.07 -3.27
N ALA A 35 26.46 -65.16 -4.51
CA ALA A 35 27.10 -66.32 -5.20
C ALA A 35 26.41 -67.11 -6.36
N LEU A 36 26.99 -66.91 -7.56
CA LEU A 36 27.64 -67.84 -8.54
C LEU A 36 26.88 -68.89 -9.38
N ASP A 37 27.00 -68.74 -10.71
CA ASP A 37 27.45 -69.70 -11.78
C ASP A 37 26.96 -69.14 -13.15
N GLY A 38 27.61 -69.15 -14.32
CA GLY A 38 28.82 -69.73 -14.90
C GLY A 38 28.80 -69.37 -16.43
N PRO A 39 29.90 -69.54 -17.19
CA PRO A 39 30.22 -68.76 -18.39
C PRO A 39 29.98 -69.49 -19.73
N ASP A 40 30.01 -68.78 -20.87
CA ASP A 40 30.54 -69.33 -22.14
C ASP A 40 30.84 -68.24 -23.21
N THR A 41 31.80 -68.58 -24.06
CA THR A 41 32.67 -67.76 -24.90
C THR A 41 32.28 -67.69 -26.39
N GLU A 42 32.90 -66.71 -27.08
CA GLU A 42 33.33 -66.70 -28.51
C GLU A 42 32.60 -65.82 -29.57
N ASN A 43 33.43 -64.92 -30.13
CA ASN A 43 33.68 -64.64 -31.57
C ASN A 43 32.80 -63.68 -32.42
N THR A 44 33.46 -62.57 -32.80
CA THR A 44 33.64 -61.98 -34.15
C THR A 44 32.62 -61.01 -34.78
N LEU A 45 33.10 -59.76 -35.00
CA LEU A 45 33.10 -58.93 -36.23
C LEU A 45 31.81 -58.67 -37.03
N ASN A 46 31.33 -57.41 -37.02
CA ASN A 46 31.40 -56.44 -38.14
C ASN A 46 30.41 -55.26 -37.96
N LEU A 47 30.90 -54.02 -38.07
CA LEU A 47 30.08 -52.85 -38.48
C LEU A 47 29.72 -53.01 -39.98
N PRO A 48 28.62 -52.43 -40.52
CA PRO A 48 27.97 -51.19 -40.12
C PRO A 48 26.42 -51.20 -40.15
N GLY A 49 25.79 -50.23 -39.49
CA GLY A 49 24.35 -49.95 -39.62
C GLY A 49 23.63 -49.91 -38.29
N VAL A 50 23.75 -48.78 -37.57
CA VAL A 50 22.92 -48.53 -36.39
C VAL A 50 21.56 -48.05 -36.88
N VAL A 51 20.56 -48.92 -36.74
CA VAL A 51 19.16 -48.55 -36.64
C VAL A 51 18.94 -48.07 -35.20
N ILE A 52 18.59 -46.80 -35.02
CA ILE A 52 18.18 -46.28 -33.71
C ILE A 52 16.69 -46.57 -33.54
N SER A 53 16.39 -47.47 -32.61
CA SER A 53 15.06 -47.68 -32.04
C SER A 53 15.01 -46.95 -30.70
N ASP A 54 13.92 -46.24 -30.48
CA ASP A 54 13.59 -45.42 -29.32
C ASP A 54 13.93 -46.03 -27.95
N GLY A 55 14.42 -45.16 -27.06
CA GLY A 55 14.16 -45.29 -25.62
C GLY A 55 15.28 -45.85 -24.75
N ALA A 56 16.35 -45.08 -24.51
CA ALA A 56 17.10 -45.08 -23.25
C ALA A 56 18.04 -43.86 -23.20
N GLY A 57 17.76 -42.90 -22.31
CA GLY A 57 18.59 -41.71 -22.09
C GLY A 57 19.92 -42.05 -21.42
N LEU A 58 21.01 -41.44 -21.92
CA LEU A 58 22.34 -41.49 -21.29
C LEU A 58 22.41 -40.54 -20.08
N PRO A 59 23.08 -40.91 -18.97
CA PRO A 59 23.15 -40.09 -17.77
C PRO A 59 24.44 -39.24 -17.75
N PHE A 60 24.58 -38.27 -18.64
CA PHE A 60 25.62 -37.23 -18.52
C PHE A 60 25.09 -35.92 -19.12
N ALA A 61 25.11 -34.83 -18.33
CA ALA A 61 24.82 -33.48 -18.84
C ALA A 61 26.02 -33.02 -19.68
N LEU A 62 25.89 -33.13 -21.01
CA LEU A 62 26.80 -32.48 -21.95
C LEU A 62 26.45 -30.98 -21.98
N ASP A 63 27.45 -30.17 -21.67
CA ASP A 63 27.49 -28.71 -21.74
C ASP A 63 27.42 -28.23 -23.21
N SER A 64 26.32 -28.54 -23.91
CA SER A 64 26.21 -28.41 -25.37
C SER A 64 24.90 -27.71 -25.78
N PHE A 65 24.93 -26.39 -25.74
CA PHE A 65 24.06 -25.54 -26.58
C PHE A 65 24.90 -24.44 -27.23
N ASN A 66 25.89 -24.84 -28.05
CA ASN A 66 26.61 -23.94 -28.96
C ASN A 66 25.83 -23.74 -30.29
N GLY A 67 24.53 -23.43 -30.19
CA GLY A 67 23.75 -22.89 -31.32
C GLY A 67 23.71 -23.74 -32.60
N LEU A 68 23.79 -25.08 -32.49
CA LEU A 68 23.66 -26.02 -33.60
C LEU A 68 22.27 -26.67 -33.58
N GLU A 69 21.40 -26.27 -34.49
CA GLU A 69 20.12 -26.94 -34.74
C GLU A 69 20.27 -27.86 -35.97
N LEU A 70 20.06 -29.17 -35.77
CA LEU A 70 20.00 -30.17 -36.84
C LEU A 70 18.52 -30.51 -37.06
N ARG A 71 18.03 -30.43 -38.31
CA ARG A 71 16.68 -30.88 -38.67
C ARG A 71 16.77 -31.91 -39.79
N ASP A 72 15.91 -32.91 -39.74
CA ASP A 72 15.62 -33.77 -40.89
C ASP A 72 14.77 -32.96 -41.87
N SER A 73 15.29 -32.78 -43.09
CA SER A 73 14.50 -32.25 -44.20
C SER A 73 13.81 -33.43 -44.89
N VAL A 74 12.48 -33.38 -44.90
CA VAL A 74 11.64 -34.31 -45.65
C VAL A 74 10.92 -33.49 -46.71
N ASP A 75 11.15 -33.82 -47.98
CA ASP A 75 10.46 -33.16 -49.10
C ASP A 75 8.96 -33.56 -49.11
N GLU A 76 8.11 -32.83 -49.84
CA GLU A 76 6.65 -33.09 -49.94
C GLU A 76 6.31 -34.52 -50.42
N ASP A 77 7.29 -35.23 -50.99
CA ASP A 77 7.18 -36.61 -51.47
C ASP A 77 7.67 -37.69 -50.46
N GLY A 78 8.16 -37.29 -49.28
CA GLY A 78 8.48 -38.23 -48.18
C GLY A 78 9.87 -38.89 -48.22
N GLU A 79 10.81 -38.43 -49.05
CA GLU A 79 12.21 -38.90 -49.01
C GLU A 79 13.06 -38.04 -48.05
N SER A 80 13.84 -38.72 -47.20
CA SER A 80 14.74 -38.08 -46.23
C SER A 80 16.02 -37.61 -46.91
N ASN A 81 16.21 -36.31 -47.05
CA ASN A 81 17.51 -35.74 -47.37
C ASN A 81 18.26 -35.57 -46.04
N GLY A 82 19.35 -36.33 -45.86
CA GLY A 82 20.03 -36.46 -44.55
C GLY A 82 20.36 -35.12 -43.86
N LEU A 83 20.50 -35.20 -42.52
CA LEU A 83 20.81 -34.12 -41.56
C LEU A 83 21.39 -32.84 -42.18
N ASP A 84 20.52 -31.85 -42.37
CA ASP A 84 20.92 -30.53 -42.84
C ASP A 84 21.32 -29.62 -41.66
N LEU A 85 22.35 -28.81 -41.86
CA LEU A 85 22.94 -27.98 -40.82
C LEU A 85 22.29 -26.59 -40.89
N VAL A 86 21.14 -26.43 -40.24
CA VAL A 86 20.16 -25.38 -40.57
C VAL A 86 20.54 -23.99 -40.06
N ARG A 87 21.28 -23.85 -38.95
CA ARG A 87 21.68 -22.52 -38.40
C ARG A 87 23.02 -22.54 -37.65
N ARG A 88 23.82 -21.48 -37.81
CA ARG A 88 24.94 -21.10 -36.91
C ARG A 88 24.59 -19.75 -36.30
N TYR A 89 24.30 -19.72 -35.00
CA TYR A 89 24.28 -18.47 -34.25
C TYR A 89 25.72 -17.93 -34.10
N PRO A 90 25.93 -16.61 -33.94
CA PRO A 90 27.27 -16.04 -33.84
C PRO A 90 28.03 -16.68 -32.67
N ASN A 91 29.28 -17.12 -32.90
CA ASN A 91 30.13 -17.80 -31.89
C ASN A 91 30.33 -17.00 -30.58
N ALA A 92 29.91 -15.74 -30.51
CA ALA A 92 30.06 -14.85 -29.36
C ALA A 92 28.77 -14.66 -28.52
N ALA A 93 27.60 -15.15 -28.97
CA ALA A 93 26.33 -14.99 -28.25
C ALA A 93 25.97 -16.26 -27.46
N LYS A 94 25.63 -16.11 -26.16
CA LYS A 94 25.21 -17.22 -25.28
C LYS A 94 23.70 -17.43 -25.34
N ALA A 95 23.25 -18.69 -25.41
CA ALA A 95 21.82 -19.02 -25.39
C ALA A 95 21.22 -18.82 -23.99
N LEU A 96 19.99 -18.31 -23.92
CA LEU A 96 19.16 -18.29 -22.71
C LEU A 96 18.03 -19.32 -22.82
N GLY A 97 17.65 -19.91 -21.69
CA GLY A 97 16.51 -20.84 -21.58
C GLY A 97 15.31 -20.22 -20.87
N ASN A 98 14.15 -20.86 -20.93
CA ASN A 98 12.97 -20.44 -20.16
C ASN A 98 13.24 -20.58 -18.66
N ASN A 99 12.91 -19.55 -17.87
CA ASN A 99 13.15 -19.49 -16.43
C ASN A 99 14.61 -19.75 -16.04
N GLN A 100 15.55 -19.30 -16.87
CA GLN A 100 16.99 -19.45 -16.62
C GLN A 100 17.71 -18.11 -16.69
N PHE A 101 18.65 -17.91 -15.78
CA PHE A 101 19.62 -16.82 -15.84
C PHE A 101 20.98 -17.31 -16.32
N ALA A 102 21.74 -16.39 -16.92
CA ALA A 102 23.13 -16.56 -17.26
C ALA A 102 24.00 -15.57 -16.48
N GLU A 103 25.15 -16.07 -16.01
CA GLU A 103 26.25 -15.28 -15.45
C GLU A 103 27.43 -15.33 -16.41
N PRO A 104 27.60 -14.31 -17.27
CA PRO A 104 28.64 -14.36 -18.29
C PRO A 104 30.06 -14.10 -17.76
N GLY A 105 30.20 -13.71 -16.49
CA GLY A 105 31.44 -13.25 -15.89
C GLY A 105 31.57 -11.72 -15.87
N ALA A 106 32.77 -11.24 -15.55
CA ALA A 106 33.06 -9.81 -15.43
C ALA A 106 33.01 -9.08 -16.79
N LEU A 107 32.23 -8.01 -16.87
CA LEU A 107 32.12 -7.13 -18.04
C LEU A 107 32.96 -5.86 -17.81
N ALA A 108 33.99 -5.66 -18.62
CA ALA A 108 34.82 -4.46 -18.57
C ALA A 108 34.03 -3.21 -19.04
N ILE A 109 34.40 -2.04 -18.53
CA ILE A 109 33.86 -0.74 -18.98
C ILE A 109 34.04 -0.61 -20.50
N GLY A 110 32.97 -0.23 -21.21
CA GLY A 110 32.97 -0.15 -22.68
C GLY A 110 32.78 -1.49 -23.40
N GLY A 111 32.75 -2.61 -22.66
CA GLY A 111 32.52 -3.94 -23.21
C GLY A 111 31.05 -4.24 -23.50
N VAL A 112 30.82 -5.27 -24.30
CA VAL A 112 29.48 -5.80 -24.62
C VAL A 112 29.50 -7.33 -24.55
N HIS A 113 28.48 -7.93 -23.93
CA HIS A 113 28.20 -9.36 -24.03
C HIS A 113 26.91 -9.58 -24.80
N TRP A 114 26.86 -10.63 -25.61
CA TRP A 114 25.69 -10.96 -26.42
C TRP A 114 25.00 -12.24 -25.94
N PHE A 115 23.68 -12.23 -26.03
CA PHE A 115 22.83 -13.38 -25.72
C PHE A 115 21.74 -13.53 -26.78
N TYR A 116 21.13 -14.71 -26.83
CA TYR A 116 19.94 -14.91 -27.64
C TYR A 116 18.98 -15.89 -26.97
N LEU A 117 17.68 -15.69 -27.21
CA LEU A 117 16.62 -16.60 -26.84
C LEU A 117 16.09 -17.24 -28.14
N PRO A 118 16.24 -18.56 -28.33
CA PRO A 118 15.83 -19.20 -29.57
C PRO A 118 14.30 -19.29 -29.66
N LYS A 119 13.79 -19.26 -30.89
CA LYS A 119 12.37 -19.38 -31.24
C LYS A 119 11.71 -20.64 -30.65
N SER A 120 12.49 -21.72 -30.47
CA SER A 120 12.03 -22.96 -29.84
C SER A 120 11.68 -22.78 -28.36
N VAL A 121 12.35 -21.87 -27.66
CA VAL A 121 12.05 -21.50 -26.27
C VAL A 121 10.92 -20.47 -26.22
N VAL A 122 10.92 -19.48 -27.11
CA VAL A 122 9.84 -18.47 -27.22
C VAL A 122 8.48 -19.13 -27.47
N ASN A 123 8.43 -20.13 -28.34
CA ASN A 123 7.22 -20.91 -28.63
C ASN A 123 7.14 -22.21 -27.82
N GLY A 124 7.91 -22.28 -26.73
CA GLY A 124 7.95 -23.43 -25.83
C GLY A 124 6.68 -23.58 -25.00
N LYS A 125 6.60 -24.65 -24.21
CA LYS A 125 5.53 -24.83 -23.23
C LYS A 125 5.87 -24.08 -21.96
N HIS A 126 4.86 -23.40 -21.41
CA HIS A 126 4.91 -22.78 -20.09
C HIS A 126 5.16 -23.83 -18.99
N ASP A 127 6.00 -23.48 -18.02
CA ASP A 127 6.30 -24.33 -16.87
C ASP A 127 5.13 -24.36 -15.88
N THR A 128 5.05 -25.42 -15.06
CA THR A 128 4.03 -25.51 -14.00
C THR A 128 4.41 -24.63 -12.82
N ALA A 129 3.53 -23.70 -12.43
CA ALA A 129 3.71 -22.92 -11.22
C ALA A 129 3.75 -23.82 -9.97
N GLY A 130 4.74 -23.59 -9.10
CA GLY A 130 4.84 -24.25 -7.80
C GLY A 130 3.73 -23.82 -6.83
N PRO A 131 3.66 -24.40 -5.62
CA PRO A 131 2.60 -24.13 -4.65
C PRO A 131 2.53 -22.66 -4.19
N GLY A 132 3.65 -21.92 -4.28
CA GLY A 132 3.69 -20.48 -3.99
C GLY A 132 3.40 -20.12 -2.53
N LEU A 133 3.12 -18.84 -2.29
CA LEU A 133 2.72 -18.32 -0.99
C LEU A 133 1.21 -18.47 -0.76
N PRO A 134 0.76 -18.56 0.51
CA PRO A 134 -0.68 -18.57 0.81
C PRO A 134 -1.38 -17.30 0.30
N ALA A 135 -2.67 -17.38 0.01
CA ALA A 135 -3.40 -16.29 -0.65
C ALA A 135 -3.48 -15.00 0.21
N TYR A 136 -3.35 -13.84 -0.45
CA TYR A 136 -3.36 -12.52 0.21
C TYR A 136 -4.78 -12.02 0.62
N ILE A 137 -5.81 -12.28 -0.19
CA ILE A 137 -7.21 -11.84 0.05
C ILE A 137 -8.11 -13.06 0.11
N ASN A 138 -9.00 -13.12 1.12
CA ASN A 138 -10.03 -14.14 1.39
C ASN A 138 -10.25 -15.16 0.25
N ALA A 139 -9.29 -16.07 0.08
CA ALA A 139 -9.53 -17.28 -0.66
C ALA A 139 -10.46 -18.08 0.25
N THR A 140 -11.75 -18.07 -0.07
CA THR A 140 -12.62 -19.16 0.36
C THR A 140 -11.92 -20.45 -0.02
N GLU A 141 -12.02 -21.51 0.79
CA GLU A 141 -11.45 -22.85 0.56
C GLU A 141 -11.92 -23.52 -0.77
N ALA A 142 -12.55 -22.77 -1.67
CA ALA A 142 -12.89 -23.11 -3.04
C ALA A 142 -11.90 -22.58 -4.10
N ASP A 143 -10.86 -21.82 -3.72
CA ASP A 143 -9.84 -21.32 -4.68
C ASP A 143 -8.55 -22.16 -4.67
N ASP A 144 -8.46 -23.15 -3.78
CA ASP A 144 -7.46 -24.22 -3.86
C ASP A 144 -7.95 -25.30 -4.83
N GLY A 145 -7.54 -25.15 -6.10
CA GLY A 145 -7.41 -26.30 -7.00
C GLY A 145 -8.58 -26.60 -7.92
N ASP A 146 -9.17 -25.60 -8.59
CA ASP A 146 -9.92 -25.88 -9.83
C ASP A 146 -9.06 -25.64 -11.08
N PRO A 147 -8.37 -26.68 -11.61
CA PRO A 147 -7.69 -26.58 -12.89
C PRO A 147 -8.67 -26.25 -14.04
N SER A 148 -9.99 -26.35 -13.83
CA SER A 148 -11.00 -26.03 -14.85
C SER A 148 -11.16 -24.54 -15.15
N ASN A 149 -10.80 -23.64 -14.23
CA ASN A 149 -10.82 -22.19 -14.48
C ASN A 149 -9.58 -21.71 -15.27
N GLU A 150 -8.42 -22.31 -15.00
CA GLU A 150 -7.21 -22.21 -15.83
C GLU A 150 -7.41 -22.84 -17.21
N LEU A 151 -8.09 -24.00 -17.28
CA LEU A 151 -8.46 -24.65 -18.55
C LEU A 151 -9.49 -23.85 -19.35
N ARG A 152 -10.47 -23.19 -18.70
CA ARG A 152 -11.42 -22.30 -19.39
C ARG A 152 -10.80 -21.01 -19.91
N LYS A 153 -9.66 -20.57 -19.35
CA LYS A 153 -8.79 -19.54 -19.93
C LYS A 153 -7.94 -20.10 -21.06
N ARG A 154 -7.34 -21.28 -20.90
CA ARG A 154 -6.52 -21.96 -21.93
C ARG A 154 -7.31 -22.33 -23.19
N ASP A 155 -8.55 -22.79 -23.08
CA ASP A 155 -9.38 -23.16 -24.24
C ASP A 155 -9.92 -21.94 -25.03
N ARG A 156 -9.91 -20.74 -24.42
CA ARG A 156 -10.25 -19.49 -25.12
C ARG A 156 -9.04 -18.81 -25.76
N ASP A 157 -7.83 -19.05 -25.28
CA ASP A 157 -6.60 -18.45 -25.83
C ASP A 157 -5.92 -19.30 -26.91
N PHE A 158 -6.28 -20.58 -27.09
CA PHE A 158 -5.65 -21.46 -28.09
C PHE A 158 -6.05 -21.22 -29.55
N SER A 159 -6.88 -20.21 -29.85
CA SER A 159 -7.35 -19.99 -31.23
C SER A 159 -6.95 -18.66 -31.88
N LYS A 160 -6.24 -17.72 -31.21
CA LYS A 160 -5.81 -16.44 -31.84
C LYS A 160 -4.60 -15.71 -31.21
N ARG A 161 -3.46 -16.35 -30.92
CA ARG A 161 -2.20 -15.59 -30.70
C ARG A 161 -1.14 -15.98 -31.72
N ALA A 162 -0.71 -14.98 -32.49
CA ALA A 162 0.40 -15.09 -33.44
C ALA A 162 1.77 -14.78 -32.78
N THR A 163 1.79 -14.36 -31.50
CA THR A 163 3.00 -13.92 -30.77
C THR A 163 2.96 -14.35 -29.29
N THR A 164 4.12 -14.62 -28.70
CA THR A 164 4.32 -14.95 -27.27
C THR A 164 5.01 -13.78 -26.54
N THR A 165 4.61 -13.52 -25.30
CA THR A 165 5.27 -12.52 -24.44
C THR A 165 6.49 -13.11 -23.76
N VAL A 166 7.66 -12.52 -23.99
CA VAL A 166 8.93 -12.86 -23.34
C VAL A 166 9.25 -11.81 -22.28
N TYR A 167 9.44 -12.25 -21.04
CA TYR A 167 9.91 -11.46 -19.91
C TYR A 167 11.45 -11.51 -19.85
N LEU A 168 12.09 -10.36 -19.98
CA LEU A 168 13.53 -10.21 -19.85
C LEU A 168 13.83 -9.43 -18.58
N SER A 169 14.74 -9.96 -17.76
CA SER A 169 15.17 -9.30 -16.52
C SER A 169 16.69 -9.32 -16.40
N LEU A 170 17.28 -8.19 -16.04
CA LEU A 170 18.71 -8.03 -15.77
C LEU A 170 18.90 -7.41 -14.39
N THR A 171 19.85 -7.94 -13.63
CA THR A 171 20.20 -7.45 -12.29
C THR A 171 21.72 -7.36 -12.14
N THR A 172 22.22 -6.20 -11.70
CA THR A 172 23.66 -5.91 -11.59
C THR A 172 24.15 -6.25 -10.20
N CYS A 173 25.08 -7.19 -10.05
CA CYS A 173 25.52 -7.69 -8.75
C CYS A 173 26.71 -6.92 -8.17
N GLN A 174 27.59 -6.41 -9.04
CA GLN A 174 28.71 -5.55 -8.64
C GLN A 174 28.90 -4.46 -9.68
N LYS A 175 29.27 -3.27 -9.20
CA LYS A 175 29.60 -2.10 -10.01
C LYS A 175 31.10 -1.79 -9.96
N PRO A 176 31.66 -1.08 -10.95
CA PRO A 176 33.01 -0.54 -10.87
C PRO A 176 33.10 0.55 -9.79
N TYR A 177 34.30 0.78 -9.28
CA TYR A 177 34.57 1.74 -8.20
C TYR A 177 35.24 3.00 -8.75
N THR A 178 35.20 4.09 -7.98
CA THR A 178 35.94 5.33 -8.29
C THR A 178 36.79 5.75 -7.10
N ASN A 179 37.98 6.28 -7.38
CA ASN A 179 38.90 6.81 -6.37
C ASN A 179 38.65 8.29 -6.06
N LYS A 180 37.70 8.94 -6.74
CA LYS A 180 37.32 10.33 -6.47
C LYS A 180 36.25 10.35 -5.39
N THR A 181 36.51 11.04 -4.29
CA THR A 181 35.62 11.16 -3.12
C THR A 181 34.39 12.05 -3.32
N ASN A 182 34.16 12.60 -4.51
CA ASN A 182 33.02 13.46 -4.81
C ASN A 182 32.72 13.43 -6.31
N SER A 183 31.83 12.52 -6.75
CA SER A 183 31.12 12.65 -8.01
C SER A 183 29.65 12.86 -7.69
N GLN A 184 29.18 14.11 -7.87
CA GLN A 184 27.76 14.51 -7.81
C GLN A 184 26.98 13.95 -9.03
N GLY A 185 27.13 12.66 -9.29
CA GLY A 185 26.55 11.94 -10.41
C GLY A 185 26.74 10.44 -10.21
N GLY A 186 25.64 9.68 -10.23
CA GLY A 186 25.65 8.23 -10.02
C GLY A 186 26.54 7.49 -11.03
N PHE A 187 26.92 6.25 -10.69
CA PHE A 187 27.74 5.43 -11.58
C PHE A 187 26.99 5.07 -12.88
N PRO A 188 27.72 4.86 -14.00
CA PRO A 188 27.09 4.49 -15.26
C PRO A 188 26.40 3.12 -15.15
N GLN A 189 25.09 3.10 -15.37
CA GLN A 189 24.27 1.88 -15.31
C GLN A 189 24.42 1.04 -16.58
N LEU A 190 24.28 -0.29 -16.47
CA LEU A 190 24.30 -1.19 -17.62
C LEU A 190 23.15 -0.88 -18.60
N GLN A 191 23.40 -1.08 -19.89
CA GLN A 191 22.42 -0.89 -20.95
C GLN A 191 22.09 -2.24 -21.61
N LEU A 192 20.80 -2.55 -21.70
CA LEU A 192 20.25 -3.70 -22.40
C LEU A 192 19.73 -3.27 -23.77
N TYR A 193 20.29 -3.88 -24.81
CA TYR A 193 19.88 -3.72 -26.19
C TYR A 193 19.10 -4.96 -26.62
N VAL A 194 17.95 -4.78 -27.26
CA VAL A 194 17.07 -5.88 -27.68
C VAL A 194 16.74 -5.76 -29.15
N SER A 195 16.88 -6.85 -29.91
CA SER A 195 16.49 -6.93 -31.31
C SER A 195 15.74 -8.23 -31.59
N THR A 196 14.66 -8.17 -32.36
CA THR A 196 13.91 -9.35 -32.87
C THR A 196 14.18 -9.60 -34.35
N SER A 197 15.05 -8.80 -34.98
CA SER A 197 15.38 -8.90 -36.40
C SER A 197 16.55 -9.86 -36.63
N GLU A 198 16.41 -10.77 -37.59
CA GLU A 198 17.52 -11.64 -38.01
C GLU A 198 18.68 -10.86 -38.65
N GLU A 199 18.45 -9.60 -39.06
CA GLU A 199 19.48 -8.71 -39.62
C GLU A 199 20.45 -8.18 -38.54
N LEU A 200 20.03 -8.15 -37.26
CA LEU A 200 20.83 -7.65 -36.14
C LEU A 200 20.92 -8.68 -35.00
N GLN A 201 21.75 -9.71 -35.21
CA GLN A 201 21.95 -10.78 -34.22
C GLN A 201 22.86 -10.39 -33.04
N GLN A 202 23.55 -9.25 -33.14
CA GLN A 202 24.47 -8.73 -32.14
C GLN A 202 24.16 -7.25 -31.87
N PRO A 203 23.03 -6.96 -31.21
CA PRO A 203 22.65 -5.59 -30.87
C PRO A 203 23.65 -4.98 -29.87
N GLY A 204 23.77 -3.66 -29.86
CA GLY A 204 24.73 -2.94 -29.04
C GLY A 204 25.06 -1.53 -29.56
N PRO A 205 25.97 -0.83 -28.86
CA PRO A 205 26.37 0.53 -29.21
C PRO A 205 26.95 0.62 -30.63
N GLY A 206 26.50 1.62 -31.41
CA GLY A 206 26.99 1.88 -32.77
C GLY A 206 26.44 0.94 -33.85
N LYS A 207 25.39 0.17 -33.54
CA LYS A 207 24.58 -0.58 -34.52
C LYS A 207 23.37 0.24 -34.96
N ASP A 208 22.59 -0.26 -35.91
CA ASP A 208 21.42 0.45 -36.44
C ASP A 208 20.33 0.56 -35.37
N ASP A 209 20.08 1.78 -34.91
CA ASP A 209 19.08 2.08 -33.86
C ASP A 209 17.63 1.83 -34.31
N SER A 210 17.35 1.67 -35.61
CA SER A 210 16.02 1.28 -36.09
C SER A 210 15.69 -0.20 -35.89
N LEU A 211 16.71 -1.03 -35.61
CA LEU A 211 16.59 -2.47 -35.45
C LEU A 211 16.77 -2.93 -33.99
N GLN A 212 16.95 -2.01 -33.04
CA GLN A 212 17.15 -2.34 -31.63
C GLN A 212 16.50 -1.33 -30.69
N ASP A 213 15.94 -1.83 -29.60
CA ASP A 213 15.47 -1.01 -28.48
C ASP A 213 16.54 -0.97 -27.38
N ILE A 214 16.68 0.19 -26.72
CA ILE A 214 17.72 0.44 -25.71
C ILE A 214 17.06 0.73 -24.36
N TYR A 215 17.43 -0.05 -23.34
CA TYR A 215 16.95 0.10 -21.97
C TYR A 215 18.13 0.28 -21.03
N THR A 216 18.10 1.33 -20.21
CA THR A 216 19.16 1.58 -19.21
C THR A 216 18.70 1.09 -17.85
N ALA A 217 19.57 0.37 -17.13
CA ALA A 217 19.27 -0.10 -15.79
C ALA A 217 19.02 1.07 -14.82
N ALA A 218 18.07 0.88 -13.92
CA ALA A 218 17.76 1.82 -12.85
C ALA A 218 17.88 1.10 -11.51
N GLY A 219 18.71 1.63 -10.60
CA GLY A 219 19.04 0.94 -9.35
C GLY A 219 19.67 -0.44 -9.56
N GLY A 220 20.34 -0.66 -10.70
CA GLY A 220 20.96 -1.94 -11.05
C GLY A 220 20.02 -2.96 -11.71
N TYR A 221 18.76 -2.63 -11.99
CA TYR A 221 17.78 -3.53 -12.59
C TYR A 221 17.19 -3.04 -13.92
N VAL A 222 16.89 -3.98 -14.83
CA VAL A 222 16.04 -3.80 -16.02
C VAL A 222 15.02 -4.92 -16.06
N GLY A 223 13.75 -4.60 -16.27
CA GLY A 223 12.69 -5.57 -16.53
C GLY A 223 11.81 -5.09 -17.69
N ILE A 224 11.75 -5.86 -18.78
CA ILE A 224 10.98 -5.52 -19.98
C ILE A 224 10.24 -6.74 -20.53
N THR A 225 9.18 -6.48 -21.28
CA THR A 225 8.41 -7.50 -22.00
C THR A 225 8.53 -7.30 -23.49
N VAL A 226 8.73 -8.39 -24.24
CA VAL A 226 8.85 -8.38 -25.70
C VAL A 226 7.83 -9.37 -26.27
N ASP A 227 6.90 -8.90 -27.09
CA ASP A 227 5.94 -9.76 -27.78
C ASP A 227 6.52 -10.18 -29.13
N THR A 228 6.82 -11.48 -29.31
CA THR A 228 7.42 -11.99 -30.54
C THR A 228 7.11 -13.47 -30.76
N ASP A 229 7.25 -13.93 -32.00
CA ASP A 229 7.25 -15.34 -32.39
C ASP A 229 8.61 -15.78 -32.97
N SER A 230 9.60 -14.88 -33.02
CA SER A 230 10.94 -15.06 -33.58
C SER A 230 12.02 -15.16 -32.49
N ASP A 231 13.29 -15.35 -32.92
CA ASP A 231 14.44 -15.28 -32.02
C ASP A 231 14.56 -13.88 -31.40
N VAL A 232 14.98 -13.80 -30.14
CA VAL A 232 15.30 -12.52 -29.48
C VAL A 232 16.80 -12.43 -29.27
N PHE A 233 17.44 -11.40 -29.84
CA PHE A 233 18.85 -11.11 -29.67
C PHE A 233 19.04 -10.00 -28.64
N LEU A 234 20.02 -10.18 -27.77
CA LEU A 234 20.27 -9.30 -26.62
C LEU A 234 21.74 -8.87 -26.59
N GLY A 235 21.98 -7.62 -26.24
CA GLY A 235 23.31 -7.06 -26.02
C GLY A 235 23.33 -6.34 -24.68
N VAL A 236 24.19 -6.75 -23.75
CA VAL A 236 24.40 -6.03 -22.50
C VAL A 236 25.71 -5.26 -22.60
N ALA A 237 25.61 -3.94 -22.59
CA ALA A 237 26.75 -3.04 -22.72
C ALA A 237 27.03 -2.28 -21.43
N ALA A 238 28.31 -2.14 -21.10
CA ALA A 238 28.78 -1.23 -20.07
C ALA A 238 29.12 0.13 -20.70
N PRO A 239 28.51 1.25 -20.26
CA PRO A 239 28.81 2.55 -20.82
C PRO A 239 30.30 2.91 -20.65
N ASN A 240 30.86 3.61 -21.64
CA ASN A 240 32.23 4.12 -21.56
C ASN A 240 32.34 5.18 -20.47
N SER A 241 33.34 5.05 -19.59
CA SER A 241 33.68 6.06 -18.59
C SER A 241 35.17 6.06 -18.31
N THR A 242 35.73 7.26 -18.11
CA THR A 242 37.11 7.47 -17.68
C THR A 242 37.22 7.67 -16.16
N GLU A 243 36.08 7.73 -15.46
CA GLU A 243 36.02 8.08 -14.03
C GLU A 243 35.91 6.86 -13.11
N TYR A 244 35.51 5.73 -13.66
CA TYR A 244 35.31 4.47 -12.96
C TYR A 244 36.35 3.45 -13.42
N THR A 245 36.78 2.59 -12.50
CA THR A 245 37.75 1.51 -12.75
C THR A 245 37.18 0.20 -12.22
N GLY A 246 37.44 -0.90 -12.92
CA GLY A 246 36.93 -2.23 -12.57
C GLY A 246 35.95 -2.75 -13.61
N SER A 247 35.12 -3.71 -13.21
CA SER A 247 34.18 -4.42 -14.06
C SER A 247 32.81 -4.53 -13.41
N TYR A 248 31.79 -4.73 -14.23
CA TYR A 248 30.45 -5.10 -13.76
C TYR A 248 30.34 -6.61 -13.66
N THR A 249 29.61 -7.11 -12.67
CA THR A 249 29.07 -8.48 -12.69
C THR A 249 27.56 -8.38 -12.65
N TYR A 250 26.84 -9.19 -13.42
CA TYR A 250 25.38 -9.13 -13.51
C TYR A 250 24.81 -10.51 -13.86
N GLN A 251 23.52 -10.67 -13.60
CA GLN A 251 22.70 -11.79 -14.06
C GLN A 251 21.71 -11.26 -15.09
N ILE A 252 21.53 -11.99 -16.19
CA ILE A 252 20.49 -11.74 -17.19
C ILE A 252 19.66 -13.00 -17.35
N ALA A 253 18.34 -12.86 -17.40
CA ALA A 253 17.41 -13.96 -17.47
C ALA A 253 16.29 -13.69 -18.47
N ALA A 254 15.77 -14.77 -19.03
CA ALA A 254 14.61 -14.76 -19.91
C ALA A 254 13.58 -15.78 -19.43
N SER A 255 12.30 -15.47 -19.62
CA SER A 255 11.20 -16.36 -19.31
C SER A 255 9.99 -16.05 -20.18
N ILE A 256 9.19 -17.05 -20.51
CA ILE A 256 7.86 -16.86 -21.12
C ILE A 256 6.74 -16.89 -20.08
N ASP A 257 7.05 -17.20 -18.82
CA ASP A 257 6.07 -17.37 -17.75
C ASP A 257 5.88 -16.12 -16.89
N ALA A 258 6.99 -15.55 -16.39
CA ALA A 258 7.01 -14.33 -15.58
C ALA A 258 8.44 -13.77 -15.47
N PHE A 259 8.61 -12.56 -14.95
CA PHE A 259 9.94 -12.05 -14.64
C PHE A 259 10.73 -12.98 -13.71
N PHE A 260 11.95 -13.34 -14.10
CA PHE A 260 12.82 -14.19 -13.30
C PHE A 260 13.38 -13.43 -12.09
N HIS A 261 13.93 -12.23 -12.31
CA HIS A 261 14.16 -11.24 -11.26
C HIS A 261 13.03 -10.21 -11.30
N ASN A 262 12.40 -9.91 -10.16
CA ASN A 262 11.24 -9.03 -10.12
C ASN A 262 11.41 -7.88 -9.12
N ILE A 263 10.71 -6.77 -9.37
CA ILE A 263 10.69 -5.61 -8.47
C ILE A 263 9.25 -5.17 -8.24
N VAL A 264 8.98 -4.82 -6.98
CA VAL A 264 7.71 -4.24 -6.55
C VAL A 264 7.96 -2.79 -6.15
N ASP A 265 7.74 -1.89 -7.10
CA ASP A 265 7.93 -0.44 -6.94
C ASP A 265 6.66 0.30 -6.50
N ASP A 266 5.50 -0.34 -6.56
CA ASP A 266 4.19 0.30 -6.34
C ASP A 266 3.74 0.30 -4.88
N THR A 267 4.30 -0.61 -4.06
CA THR A 267 3.83 -0.84 -2.69
C THR A 267 5.00 -1.03 -1.72
N PRO A 268 5.19 -0.15 -0.71
CA PRO A 268 6.13 -0.43 0.37
C PRO A 268 5.58 -1.61 1.18
N ASN A 269 6.43 -2.60 1.45
CA ASN A 269 6.09 -3.77 2.25
C ASN A 269 7.01 -3.94 3.46
N LEU A 270 7.81 -2.92 3.78
CA LEU A 270 8.67 -2.89 4.95
C LEU A 270 8.46 -1.59 5.70
N PHE A 271 8.32 -1.70 7.01
CA PHE A 271 8.00 -0.56 7.83
C PHE A 271 8.75 -0.56 9.15
N PHE A 272 9.25 0.63 9.50
CA PHE A 272 9.99 0.86 10.73
C PHE A 272 9.06 1.06 11.91
N ILE A 273 9.30 0.32 12.99
CA ILE A 273 8.55 0.48 14.23
C ILE A 273 9.31 1.40 15.18
N ASP A 274 10.52 1.01 15.60
CA ASP A 274 11.37 1.79 16.50
C ASP A 274 12.82 1.27 16.46
N ALA A 275 13.75 2.06 17.00
CA ALA A 275 15.14 1.69 17.17
C ALA A 275 15.66 2.07 18.56
N ASP A 276 16.74 1.42 18.95
CA ASP A 276 17.66 1.91 19.97
C ASP A 276 18.99 2.31 19.30
N VAL A 277 20.05 2.41 20.08
CA VAL A 277 21.37 2.84 19.59
C VAL A 277 22.04 1.82 18.68
N SER A 278 21.66 0.54 18.75
CA SER A 278 22.37 -0.57 18.10
C SER A 278 21.46 -1.59 17.41
N ALA A 279 20.15 -1.44 17.57
CA ALA A 279 19.16 -2.35 17.03
C ALA A 279 17.92 -1.61 16.54
N ALA A 280 17.18 -2.24 15.63
CA ALA A 280 15.92 -1.72 15.11
C ALA A 280 14.90 -2.85 14.92
N LEU A 281 13.63 -2.49 15.05
CA LEU A 281 12.49 -3.38 14.86
C LEU A 281 11.66 -2.91 13.67
N LEU A 282 11.44 -3.82 12.72
CA LEU A 282 10.68 -3.58 11.51
C LEU A 282 9.65 -4.69 11.30
N VAL A 283 8.61 -4.40 10.51
CA VAL A 283 7.58 -5.37 10.12
C VAL A 283 7.14 -5.19 8.68
N THR A 284 6.59 -6.25 8.09
CA THR A 284 5.87 -6.18 6.81
C THR A 284 4.44 -5.69 6.96
N ASN A 285 3.76 -5.48 5.82
CA ASN A 285 2.32 -5.26 5.81
C ASN A 285 1.57 -6.54 6.25
N ASN A 286 0.26 -6.41 6.48
CA ASN A 286 -0.60 -7.57 6.70
C ASN A 286 -0.49 -8.54 5.51
N LEU A 287 0.06 -9.74 5.73
CA LEU A 287 0.24 -10.77 4.70
C LEU A 287 -1.07 -11.40 4.26
N THR A 288 -2.13 -11.23 5.06
CA THR A 288 -3.48 -11.62 4.67
C THR A 288 -4.54 -10.74 5.33
N GLN A 289 -5.67 -10.57 4.64
CA GLN A 289 -6.86 -9.95 5.21
C GLN A 289 -7.80 -10.96 5.90
N SER A 290 -7.48 -12.26 5.85
CA SER A 290 -8.33 -13.33 6.36
C SER A 290 -8.59 -13.25 7.87
N ALA A 291 -9.74 -13.79 8.29
CA ALA A 291 -10.12 -13.83 9.71
C ALA A 291 -9.21 -14.79 10.50
N LYS A 292 -9.00 -14.52 11.79
CA LYS A 292 -8.07 -15.27 12.68
C LYS A 292 -8.37 -16.78 12.74
N ASN A 293 -9.62 -17.18 12.56
CA ASN A 293 -10.06 -18.58 12.58
C ASN A 293 -9.88 -19.32 11.24
N SER A 294 -9.60 -18.60 10.15
CA SER A 294 -9.47 -19.18 8.80
C SER A 294 -8.23 -20.07 8.65
N THR A 295 -8.30 -21.04 7.73
CA THR A 295 -7.18 -21.89 7.34
C THR A 295 -6.02 -21.07 6.80
N ASN A 296 -6.31 -20.06 5.95
CA ASN A 296 -5.32 -19.14 5.40
C ASN A 296 -4.53 -18.37 6.49
N TYR A 297 -5.21 -17.85 7.51
CA TYR A 297 -4.54 -17.19 8.63
C TYR A 297 -3.55 -18.12 9.35
N LYS A 298 -3.96 -19.38 9.59
CA LYS A 298 -3.11 -20.38 10.25
C LYS A 298 -1.95 -20.80 9.37
N GLN A 299 -2.15 -20.91 8.06
CA GLN A 299 -1.07 -21.18 7.09
C GLN A 299 0.00 -20.09 7.18
N TRP A 300 -0.40 -18.81 7.12
CA TRP A 300 0.53 -17.68 7.28
C TRP A 300 1.25 -17.66 8.62
N MET A 301 0.59 -17.99 9.73
CA MET A 301 1.26 -17.99 11.04
C MET A 301 2.22 -19.18 11.24
N ASN A 302 2.03 -20.27 10.50
CA ASN A 302 2.83 -21.50 10.61
C ASN A 302 3.89 -21.64 9.50
N ILE A 303 3.91 -20.74 8.52
CA ILE A 303 4.90 -20.76 7.45
C ILE A 303 6.28 -20.38 7.98
N VAL A 304 7.32 -20.92 7.35
CA VAL A 304 8.67 -20.37 7.51
C VAL A 304 8.67 -18.96 6.92
N PRO A 305 9.15 -17.92 7.66
CA PRO A 305 9.16 -16.54 7.19
C PRO A 305 9.68 -16.42 5.75
N PRO A 306 8.85 -16.00 4.78
CA PRO A 306 9.21 -16.05 3.37
C PRO A 306 10.03 -14.85 2.90
N TYR A 307 10.00 -13.75 3.64
CA TYR A 307 10.75 -12.55 3.29
C TYR A 307 12.12 -12.55 3.97
N THR A 308 12.98 -11.70 3.45
CA THR A 308 14.28 -11.39 4.02
C THR A 308 14.46 -9.88 3.97
N MET A 309 15.28 -9.34 4.87
CA MET A 309 15.63 -7.94 4.83
C MET A 309 17.14 -7.72 4.74
N PHE A 310 17.51 -6.63 4.10
CA PHE A 310 18.86 -6.10 4.02
C PHE A 310 18.87 -4.70 4.64
N ALA A 311 19.96 -4.33 5.29
CA ALA A 311 20.18 -2.97 5.74
C ALA A 311 21.62 -2.53 5.46
N HIS A 312 21.77 -1.28 5.02
CA HIS A 312 23.07 -0.64 4.80
C HIS A 312 23.04 0.81 5.27
N ASN A 313 24.18 1.30 5.76
CA ASN A 313 24.32 2.71 6.15
C ASN A 313 24.18 3.59 4.91
N ILE A 314 23.40 4.66 4.97
CA ILE A 314 23.15 5.55 3.80
C ILE A 314 24.44 6.25 3.33
N ASN A 315 25.43 6.40 4.21
CA ASN A 315 26.73 6.97 3.83
C ASN A 315 27.66 5.95 3.12
N ASP A 316 27.26 4.68 3.06
CA ASP A 316 27.98 3.64 2.34
C ASP A 316 27.57 3.66 0.85
N THR A 317 28.52 4.03 -0.01
CA THR A 317 28.27 4.18 -1.45
C THR A 317 28.35 2.86 -2.21
N VAL A 318 28.63 1.73 -1.55
CA VAL A 318 28.78 0.42 -2.22
C VAL A 318 27.48 0.01 -2.92
N LEU A 319 26.32 0.26 -2.32
CA LEU A 319 25.00 -0.07 -2.89
C LEU A 319 24.33 1.08 -3.66
N GLU A 320 24.94 2.27 -3.69
CA GLU A 320 24.40 3.42 -4.40
C GLU A 320 24.20 3.10 -5.88
N GLY A 321 22.95 3.19 -6.34
CA GLY A 321 22.49 2.83 -7.68
C GLY A 321 22.36 1.33 -7.94
N LEU A 322 22.38 0.47 -6.92
CA LEU A 322 22.16 -0.98 -6.97
C LEU A 322 21.02 -1.44 -6.05
N GLU A 323 20.21 -0.52 -5.55
CA GLU A 323 19.18 -0.75 -4.52
C GLU A 323 18.05 -1.67 -5.01
N LYS A 324 17.90 -1.80 -6.33
CA LYS A 324 16.88 -2.62 -7.00
C LYS A 324 17.41 -3.99 -7.41
N SER A 325 18.68 -4.27 -7.18
CA SER A 325 19.32 -5.53 -7.59
C SER A 325 19.39 -6.53 -6.45
N PHE A 326 18.60 -7.61 -6.53
CA PHE A 326 18.61 -8.67 -5.52
C PHE A 326 20.02 -9.25 -5.28
N CYS A 327 20.76 -9.55 -6.35
CA CYS A 327 22.10 -10.12 -6.22
C CYS A 327 23.13 -9.14 -5.64
N ALA A 328 22.99 -7.83 -5.88
CA ALA A 328 23.84 -6.84 -5.22
C ALA A 328 23.51 -6.76 -3.73
N LEU A 329 22.22 -6.75 -3.37
CA LEU A 329 21.80 -6.72 -1.97
C LEU A 329 22.30 -7.96 -1.21
N ASP A 330 22.22 -9.14 -1.83
CA ASP A 330 22.67 -10.40 -1.23
C ASP A 330 24.19 -10.43 -0.97
N THR A 331 24.98 -9.76 -1.82
CA THR A 331 26.45 -9.82 -1.75
C THR A 331 27.10 -8.62 -1.08
N LEU A 332 26.49 -7.44 -1.13
CA LEU A 332 27.11 -6.17 -0.73
C LEU A 332 26.48 -5.52 0.51
N SER A 333 25.33 -6.00 1.00
CA SER A 333 24.69 -5.41 2.17
C SER A 333 25.49 -5.66 3.47
N GLN A 334 25.50 -4.66 4.36
CA GLN A 334 26.19 -4.74 5.66
C GLN A 334 25.50 -5.71 6.60
N VAL A 335 24.15 -5.67 6.61
CA VAL A 335 23.29 -6.58 7.36
C VAL A 335 22.37 -7.24 6.35
N GLY A 336 22.30 -8.57 6.37
CA GLY A 336 21.63 -9.31 5.31
C GLY A 336 21.11 -10.70 5.67
N ARG A 337 20.80 -11.45 4.62
CA ARG A 337 19.72 -12.45 4.49
C ARG A 337 19.31 -13.21 5.74
N ILE A 338 20.28 -13.84 6.41
CA ILE A 338 20.15 -14.45 7.73
C ILE A 338 21.51 -14.30 8.41
N SER A 339 21.94 -13.06 8.63
CA SER A 339 23.10 -12.78 9.46
C SER A 339 22.78 -13.15 10.92
N SER A 340 23.79 -13.46 11.74
CA SER A 340 23.61 -13.59 13.20
C SER A 340 23.02 -12.34 13.85
N SER A 341 22.97 -11.24 13.11
CA SER A 341 22.50 -9.94 13.54
C SER A 341 21.02 -9.69 13.23
N THR A 342 20.32 -10.60 12.54
CA THR A 342 18.90 -10.44 12.17
C THR A 342 18.06 -11.60 12.71
N GLU A 343 17.13 -11.30 13.61
CA GLU A 343 16.09 -12.23 14.04
C GLU A 343 14.80 -12.00 13.23
N VAL A 344 14.26 -13.06 12.65
CA VAL A 344 13.04 -13.02 11.81
C VAL A 344 11.96 -13.91 12.40
N GLY A 345 10.72 -13.46 12.39
CA GLY A 345 9.60 -14.30 12.83
C GLY A 345 8.23 -13.78 12.41
N MET A 346 7.28 -14.70 12.31
CA MET A 346 5.88 -14.37 12.10
C MET A 346 5.27 -13.75 13.36
N THR A 347 4.51 -12.68 13.20
CA THR A 347 3.78 -12.00 14.27
C THR A 347 2.39 -11.60 13.81
N ASN A 348 1.45 -11.50 14.74
CA ASN A 348 0.14 -10.89 14.48
C ASN A 348 -0.05 -9.59 15.24
N ARG A 349 1.02 -9.04 15.83
CA ARG A 349 0.97 -7.85 16.68
C ARG A 349 0.51 -6.61 15.92
N GLY A 350 -0.24 -5.76 16.60
CA GLY A 350 -0.68 -4.45 16.08
C GLY A 350 -2.05 -4.45 15.41
N LEU A 351 -2.35 -3.34 14.71
CA LEU A 351 -3.70 -3.07 14.21
C LEU A 351 -4.24 -4.23 13.33
N GLY A 352 -5.45 -4.69 13.67
CA GLY A 352 -6.15 -5.76 12.95
C GLY A 352 -5.76 -7.20 13.34
N ASN A 353 -4.75 -7.39 14.19
CA ASN A 353 -4.25 -8.71 14.61
C ASN A 353 -3.96 -9.67 13.45
N LYS A 354 -3.48 -9.14 12.32
CA LYS A 354 -3.24 -9.89 11.08
C LYS A 354 -1.79 -10.38 10.99
N PRO A 355 -1.53 -11.52 10.33
CA PRO A 355 -0.19 -12.06 10.17
C PRO A 355 0.71 -11.07 9.43
N LYS A 356 1.91 -10.90 9.94
CA LYS A 356 3.00 -10.06 9.44
C LYS A 356 4.30 -10.80 9.70
N GLU A 357 5.33 -10.42 8.99
CA GLU A 357 6.69 -10.82 9.30
C GLU A 357 7.40 -9.69 10.05
N GLN A 358 8.13 -10.04 11.10
CA GLN A 358 8.87 -9.11 11.95
C GLN A 358 10.37 -9.36 11.79
N PHE A 359 11.12 -8.27 11.72
CA PHE A 359 12.58 -8.27 11.68
C PHE A 359 13.12 -7.49 12.87
N TYR A 360 13.99 -8.10 13.65
CA TYR A 360 14.79 -7.44 14.67
C TYR A 360 16.26 -7.50 14.26
N ILE A 361 16.80 -6.35 13.88
CA ILE A 361 18.19 -6.21 13.44
C ILE A 361 19.04 -5.62 14.54
N THR A 362 20.27 -6.11 14.69
CA THR A 362 21.25 -5.74 15.70
C THR A 362 22.59 -5.42 15.04
N GLY A 363 23.56 -4.90 15.80
CA GLY A 363 24.88 -4.55 15.27
C GLY A 363 24.89 -3.28 14.42
N LEU A 364 23.89 -2.41 14.60
CA LEU A 364 23.84 -1.10 13.99
C LEU A 364 24.71 -0.10 14.76
N ASN A 365 25.16 0.95 14.07
CA ASN A 365 25.91 2.04 14.67
C ASN A 365 24.96 3.06 15.28
N GLN A 366 25.37 3.68 16.38
CA GLN A 366 24.66 4.76 17.06
C GLN A 366 24.51 6.00 16.17
N SER A 367 23.40 6.72 16.31
CA SER A 367 23.11 7.98 15.57
C SER A 367 23.35 7.88 14.06
N SER A 368 23.04 6.72 13.46
CA SER A 368 23.33 6.41 12.07
C SER A 368 22.05 6.11 11.30
N SER A 369 21.99 6.61 10.07
CA SER A 369 20.86 6.36 9.17
C SER A 369 21.15 5.19 8.24
N TYR A 370 20.15 4.33 8.10
CA TYR A 370 20.19 3.10 7.32
C TYR A 370 19.06 3.09 6.29
N SER A 371 19.33 2.47 5.15
CA SER A 371 18.33 2.10 4.16
C SER A 371 18.04 0.60 4.31
N GLY A 372 16.81 0.28 4.68
CA GLY A 372 16.27 -1.07 4.84
C GLY A 372 15.53 -1.50 3.57
N LEU A 373 15.86 -2.69 3.06
CA LEU A 373 15.27 -3.24 1.84
C LEU A 373 14.68 -4.61 2.13
N LEU A 374 13.43 -4.81 1.74
CA LEU A 374 12.78 -6.11 1.80
C LEU A 374 13.00 -6.83 0.48
N ALA A 375 13.27 -8.12 0.57
CA ALA A 375 13.39 -8.98 -0.58
C ALA A 375 12.81 -10.36 -0.28
N MET A 376 12.63 -11.14 -1.33
CA MET A 376 12.20 -12.53 -1.28
C MET A 376 13.10 -13.34 -2.19
N VAL A 377 13.49 -14.52 -1.71
CA VAL A 377 14.39 -15.41 -2.44
C VAL A 377 13.54 -16.28 -3.35
N GLY A 378 13.81 -16.24 -4.66
CA GLY A 378 13.01 -16.96 -5.65
C GLY A 378 11.51 -16.66 -5.50
N ASN A 379 10.69 -17.72 -5.48
CA ASN A 379 9.26 -17.63 -5.23
C ASN A 379 8.85 -17.96 -3.78
N SER A 380 9.78 -17.79 -2.82
CA SER A 380 9.72 -18.21 -1.42
C SER A 380 9.79 -19.73 -1.16
N THR A 381 9.32 -20.58 -2.06
CA THR A 381 9.36 -22.05 -1.88
C THR A 381 10.56 -22.71 -2.56
N ALA A 382 11.03 -22.12 -3.65
CA ALA A 382 12.20 -22.55 -4.40
C ALA A 382 12.87 -21.34 -5.07
N SER A 383 14.14 -21.51 -5.46
CA SER A 383 14.94 -20.47 -6.13
C SER A 383 15.90 -21.09 -7.15
N GLY A 384 16.36 -20.28 -8.09
CA GLY A 384 17.30 -20.68 -9.14
C GLY A 384 16.64 -21.06 -10.47
N ASN A 385 17.45 -21.60 -11.37
CA ASN A 385 17.04 -21.96 -12.73
C ASN A 385 15.93 -23.03 -12.75
N GLY A 386 14.96 -22.86 -13.64
CA GLY A 386 13.80 -23.74 -13.79
C GLY A 386 12.64 -23.43 -12.84
N ILE A 387 12.73 -22.35 -12.06
CA ILE A 387 11.67 -21.89 -11.16
C ILE A 387 11.11 -20.56 -11.68
N ILE A 388 9.78 -20.47 -11.82
CA ILE A 388 9.09 -19.22 -12.16
C ILE A 388 9.33 -18.22 -11.02
N GLY A 389 9.93 -17.07 -11.35
CA GLY A 389 10.38 -16.08 -10.37
C GLY A 389 11.60 -16.50 -9.54
N GLY A 390 12.38 -17.49 -10.02
CA GLY A 390 13.50 -18.09 -9.29
C GLY A 390 14.65 -17.14 -8.93
N GLY A 391 14.71 -15.96 -9.55
CA GLY A 391 15.72 -14.92 -9.32
C GLY A 391 15.41 -13.95 -8.18
N GLY A 392 14.25 -14.10 -7.53
CA GLY A 392 13.85 -13.33 -6.36
C GLY A 392 13.14 -12.02 -6.69
N GLN A 393 12.66 -11.38 -5.63
CA GLN A 393 11.85 -10.17 -5.69
C GLN A 393 12.36 -9.13 -4.70
N VAL A 394 12.41 -7.86 -5.10
CA VAL A 394 12.86 -6.74 -4.26
C VAL A 394 11.75 -5.69 -4.15
N TRP A 395 11.53 -5.15 -2.95
CA TRP A 395 10.60 -4.06 -2.69
C TRP A 395 11.34 -2.74 -2.53
N GLN A 396 10.60 -1.64 -2.57
CA GLN A 396 11.16 -0.31 -2.35
C GLN A 396 11.93 -0.19 -1.01
N PRO A 397 13.06 0.54 -1.00
CA PRO A 397 13.82 0.81 0.20
C PRO A 397 13.06 1.73 1.16
N MET A 398 13.34 1.59 2.45
CA MET A 398 12.79 2.44 3.51
C MET A 398 13.91 2.91 4.44
N ASN A 399 13.94 4.20 4.76
CA ASN A 399 15.01 4.76 5.60
C ASN A 399 14.61 4.78 7.07
N PHE A 400 15.56 4.46 7.95
CA PHE A 400 15.39 4.56 9.40
C PHE A 400 16.70 4.99 10.08
N THR A 401 16.60 5.47 11.32
CA THR A 401 17.75 6.01 12.06
C THR A 401 17.79 5.43 13.46
N THR A 402 18.98 5.03 13.90
CA THR A 402 19.22 4.57 15.28
C THR A 402 19.29 5.74 16.24
N LYS A 403 19.01 5.47 17.52
CA LYS A 403 19.00 6.49 18.56
C LYS A 403 20.40 7.00 18.89
N THR A 404 20.42 8.18 19.49
CA THR A 404 21.65 8.84 19.94
C THR A 404 21.94 8.54 21.40
N ASP A 405 20.92 8.45 22.26
CA ASP A 405 21.10 8.28 23.69
C ASP A 405 20.90 6.81 24.10
N ASP A 406 21.78 6.29 24.96
CA ASP A 406 21.69 4.93 25.49
C ASP A 406 20.57 4.74 26.54
N ASN A 407 19.63 5.68 26.62
CA ASN A 407 18.55 5.71 27.62
C ASN A 407 17.27 4.99 27.13
N CYS A 408 17.27 4.42 25.92
CA CYS A 408 16.15 3.68 25.35
C CYS A 408 16.61 2.32 24.80
N ALA A 409 15.81 1.25 24.98
CA ALA A 409 16.06 -0.07 24.41
C ALA A 409 14.81 -0.64 23.77
N VAL A 410 14.93 -1.28 22.60
CA VAL A 410 13.80 -1.92 21.91
C VAL A 410 13.35 -3.17 22.66
N LEU A 411 12.08 -3.19 23.07
CA LEU A 411 11.45 -4.35 23.71
C LEU A 411 10.29 -4.90 22.89
N PHE A 412 10.27 -6.22 22.76
CA PHE A 412 9.18 -7.00 22.18
C PHE A 412 9.13 -8.41 22.81
N ASN A 413 8.08 -9.17 22.50
CA ASN A 413 7.83 -10.53 23.01
C ASN A 413 7.76 -10.63 24.55
N LEU A 414 7.15 -9.65 25.20
CA LEU A 414 6.78 -9.73 26.61
C LEU A 414 5.69 -10.80 26.81
N THR A 415 5.68 -11.43 27.99
CA THR A 415 4.75 -12.53 28.31
C THR A 415 3.35 -11.99 28.59
N PHE A 416 3.25 -10.96 29.41
CA PHE A 416 1.98 -10.32 29.75
C PHE A 416 1.65 -9.20 28.77
N CYS A 417 2.49 -8.18 28.63
CA CYS A 417 2.31 -7.05 27.72
C CYS A 417 2.75 -7.37 26.28
N SER A 418 2.22 -8.45 25.71
CA SER A 418 2.62 -9.03 24.42
C SER A 418 2.54 -8.08 23.21
N GLU A 419 1.74 -7.00 23.31
CA GLU A 419 1.57 -5.98 22.28
C GLU A 419 2.65 -4.88 22.31
N VAL A 420 3.50 -4.83 23.34
CA VAL A 420 4.65 -3.91 23.37
C VAL A 420 5.68 -4.37 22.36
N ALA A 421 6.05 -3.46 21.46
CA ALA A 421 7.02 -3.67 20.39
C ALA A 421 7.63 -2.32 19.99
N TYR A 422 8.30 -1.65 20.92
CA TYR A 422 8.90 -0.33 20.70
C TYR A 422 10.01 -0.09 21.71
N ALA A 423 10.75 1.02 21.53
CA ALA A 423 11.80 1.37 22.47
C ALA A 423 11.21 1.93 23.77
N VAL A 424 11.72 1.46 24.90
CA VAL A 424 11.29 1.85 26.26
C VAL A 424 12.47 2.43 27.03
N PRO A 425 12.25 3.19 28.11
CA PRO A 425 13.34 3.68 28.94
C PRO A 425 14.20 2.53 29.45
N SER A 426 15.52 2.69 29.35
CA SER A 426 16.49 1.66 29.65
C SER A 426 17.77 2.28 30.19
N ASN A 427 18.65 1.40 30.70
CA ASN A 427 19.98 1.79 31.12
C ASN A 427 20.95 0.69 30.67
N PRO A 428 22.12 1.01 30.10
CA PRO A 428 23.10 0.02 29.63
C PRO A 428 23.59 -0.94 30.70
N LYS A 429 23.43 -0.60 31.99
CA LYS A 429 23.74 -1.48 33.12
C LYS A 429 22.76 -2.64 33.27
N LEU A 430 21.61 -2.61 32.59
CA LEU A 430 20.59 -3.65 32.63
C LEU A 430 20.59 -4.43 31.31
N SER A 431 20.54 -5.75 31.40
CA SER A 431 20.29 -6.57 30.21
C SER A 431 18.85 -6.41 29.73
N VAL A 432 18.63 -6.60 28.43
CA VAL A 432 17.29 -6.55 27.82
C VAL A 432 16.33 -7.53 28.49
N ASP A 433 16.79 -8.74 28.84
CA ASP A 433 15.98 -9.74 29.54
C ASP A 433 15.55 -9.26 30.93
N LYS A 434 16.47 -8.65 31.68
CA LYS A 434 16.13 -8.10 33.00
C LYS A 434 15.15 -6.95 32.88
N LEU A 435 15.30 -6.11 31.85
CA LEU A 435 14.39 -5.01 31.55
C LEU A 435 12.98 -5.51 31.20
N ARG A 436 12.87 -6.58 30.40
CA ARG A 436 11.59 -7.26 30.11
C ARG A 436 10.91 -7.70 31.40
N THR A 437 11.61 -8.40 32.28
CA THR A 437 11.04 -8.87 33.56
C THR A 437 10.55 -7.69 34.42
N ILE A 438 11.33 -6.61 34.56
CA ILE A 438 10.95 -5.47 35.39
C ILE A 438 9.62 -4.86 34.91
N TYR A 439 9.49 -4.58 33.61
CA TYR A 439 8.29 -3.95 33.07
C TYR A 439 7.07 -4.89 33.07
N ASP A 440 7.28 -6.15 32.68
CA ASP A 440 6.20 -7.12 32.50
C ASP A 440 5.63 -7.60 33.84
N ASP A 441 6.49 -7.84 34.84
CA ASP A 441 6.07 -8.21 36.20
C ASP A 441 5.33 -7.05 36.88
N TYR A 442 5.79 -5.81 36.67
CA TYR A 442 5.14 -4.63 37.22
C TYR A 442 3.71 -4.49 36.68
N ALA A 443 3.52 -4.58 35.37
CA ALA A 443 2.18 -4.55 34.76
C ALA A 443 1.32 -5.74 35.23
N THR A 444 1.90 -6.94 35.32
CA THR A 444 1.19 -8.14 35.78
C THR A 444 0.66 -7.98 37.21
N ALA A 445 1.44 -7.40 38.12
CA ALA A 445 1.05 -7.20 39.52
C ALA A 445 -0.19 -6.30 39.66
N PHE A 446 -0.28 -5.20 38.89
CA PHE A 446 -1.48 -4.35 38.88
C PHE A 446 -2.69 -5.05 38.27
N TYR A 447 -2.48 -5.84 37.22
CA TYR A 447 -3.55 -6.58 36.57
C TYR A 447 -4.18 -7.64 37.48
N GLN A 448 -3.39 -8.29 38.33
CA GLN A 448 -3.90 -9.25 39.32
C GLN A 448 -4.89 -8.58 40.28
N ASN A 449 -4.57 -7.38 40.78
CA ASN A 449 -5.48 -6.62 41.65
C ASN A 449 -6.78 -6.26 40.93
N PHE A 450 -6.70 -5.82 39.68
CA PHE A 450 -7.87 -5.53 38.85
C PHE A 450 -8.75 -6.76 38.62
N THR A 451 -8.14 -7.93 38.44
CA THR A 451 -8.89 -9.19 38.21
C THR A 451 -9.81 -9.50 39.39
N TYR A 452 -9.37 -9.26 40.64
CA TYR A 452 -10.24 -9.41 41.82
C TYR A 452 -11.42 -8.43 41.81
N SER A 453 -11.22 -7.19 41.35
CA SER A 453 -12.30 -6.21 41.21
C SER A 453 -13.30 -6.61 40.13
N LEU A 454 -12.82 -7.08 38.97
CA LEU A 454 -13.67 -7.50 37.87
C LEU A 454 -14.50 -8.74 38.23
N GLN A 455 -13.98 -9.65 39.06
CA GLN A 455 -14.72 -10.81 39.58
C GLN A 455 -15.93 -10.45 40.45
N GLN A 456 -16.01 -9.22 40.98
CA GLN A 456 -17.18 -8.75 41.71
C GLN A 456 -18.32 -8.29 40.78
N VAL A 457 -18.07 -8.21 39.47
CA VAL A 457 -19.04 -7.77 38.45
C VAL A 457 -19.78 -8.99 37.89
N GLN A 458 -21.09 -8.87 37.73
CA GLN A 458 -21.93 -9.92 37.13
C GLN A 458 -21.85 -9.86 35.60
N CYS A 459 -20.84 -10.51 35.05
CA CYS A 459 -20.55 -10.51 33.61
C CYS A 459 -21.41 -11.50 32.80
N GLU A 460 -21.67 -12.69 33.36
CA GLU A 460 -22.42 -13.76 32.72
C GLU A 460 -23.74 -14.01 33.46
N THR A 461 -24.65 -13.04 33.37
CA THR A 461 -25.97 -13.08 34.04
C THR A 461 -27.10 -12.83 33.03
N ASN A 462 -28.35 -12.78 33.48
CA ASN A 462 -29.48 -12.47 32.62
C ASN A 462 -29.35 -11.07 31.97
N GLU A 463 -30.00 -10.86 30.81
CA GLU A 463 -29.95 -9.59 30.07
C GLU A 463 -30.35 -8.37 30.92
N GLU A 464 -31.18 -8.58 31.95
CA GLU A 464 -31.61 -7.54 32.87
C GLU A 464 -30.56 -7.13 33.92
N SER A 465 -29.60 -8.00 34.25
CA SER A 465 -28.57 -7.74 35.27
C SER A 465 -27.16 -7.59 34.70
N MET A 466 -26.97 -7.86 33.40
CA MET A 466 -25.68 -7.68 32.73
C MET A 466 -25.37 -6.18 32.61
N PHE A 467 -24.11 -5.79 32.87
CA PHE A 467 -23.74 -4.37 32.90
C PHE A 467 -23.78 -3.70 31.51
N SER A 468 -23.73 -4.47 30.43
CA SER A 468 -23.78 -3.99 29.05
C SER A 468 -24.23 -5.10 28.11
N LEU A 469 -25.10 -4.76 27.13
CA LEU A 469 -25.54 -5.67 26.06
C LEU A 469 -24.54 -5.73 24.88
N ALA A 470 -23.56 -4.82 24.84
CA ALA A 470 -22.67 -4.63 23.69
C ALA A 470 -21.20 -4.97 23.97
N VAL A 471 -20.80 -5.02 25.25
CA VAL A 471 -19.45 -5.36 25.69
C VAL A 471 -19.52 -6.24 26.92
N ASP A 472 -18.58 -7.16 27.06
CA ASP A 472 -18.52 -8.08 28.19
C ASP A 472 -17.30 -7.82 29.09
N CYS A 473 -17.07 -8.70 30.07
CA CYS A 473 -15.92 -8.57 30.95
C CYS A 473 -14.59 -8.95 30.29
N GLU A 474 -14.59 -9.74 29.21
CA GLU A 474 -13.38 -10.01 28.44
C GLU A 474 -12.94 -8.73 27.70
N ASP A 475 -13.89 -7.97 27.14
CA ASP A 475 -13.64 -6.67 26.53
C ASP A 475 -13.08 -5.65 27.53
N CYS A 476 -13.66 -5.57 28.73
CA CYS A 476 -13.15 -4.73 29.81
C CYS A 476 -11.75 -5.16 30.25
N ALA A 477 -11.53 -6.47 30.45
CA ALA A 477 -10.24 -7.03 30.83
C ALA A 477 -9.15 -6.72 29.81
N LYS A 478 -9.47 -6.87 28.52
CA LYS A 478 -8.57 -6.52 27.41
C LYS A 478 -8.30 -5.03 27.35
N ALA A 479 -9.32 -4.18 27.48
CA ALA A 479 -9.16 -2.72 27.48
C ALA A 479 -8.28 -2.26 28.66
N TYR A 480 -8.49 -2.81 29.86
CA TYR A 480 -7.65 -2.52 31.02
C TYR A 480 -6.22 -3.01 30.85
N LYS A 481 -6.02 -4.21 30.32
CA LYS A 481 -4.67 -4.71 30.01
C LYS A 481 -3.94 -3.80 29.02
N GLN A 482 -4.62 -3.38 27.95
CA GLN A 482 -4.04 -2.48 26.95
C GLN A 482 -3.72 -1.10 27.52
N TRP A 483 -4.63 -0.54 28.31
CA TRP A 483 -4.38 0.71 29.02
C TRP A 483 -3.19 0.58 29.97
N LEU A 484 -3.18 -0.46 30.80
CA LEU A 484 -2.15 -0.71 31.79
C LEU A 484 -0.77 -0.82 31.13
N CYS A 485 -0.61 -1.71 30.15
CA CYS A 485 0.66 -1.87 29.44
C CYS A 485 1.12 -0.57 28.75
N GLY A 486 0.20 0.21 28.17
CA GLY A 486 0.53 1.48 27.53
C GLY A 486 0.98 2.56 28.50
N VAL A 487 0.45 2.59 29.73
CA VAL A 487 0.84 3.57 30.75
C VAL A 487 2.00 3.11 31.62
N THR A 488 2.20 1.81 31.83
CA THR A 488 3.32 1.29 32.65
C THR A 488 4.62 1.18 31.86
N ILE A 489 4.52 0.99 30.53
CA ILE A 489 5.66 0.78 29.64
C ILE A 489 5.68 1.93 28.60
N PRO A 490 6.18 3.12 28.97
CA PRO A 490 6.16 4.28 28.09
C PRO A 490 7.10 4.08 26.91
N ARG A 491 6.75 4.69 25.77
CA ARG A 491 7.59 4.70 24.58
C ARG A 491 8.63 5.82 24.67
N CYS A 492 9.89 5.45 24.47
CA CYS A 492 11.08 6.26 24.76
C CYS A 492 11.68 6.86 23.48
N ALA A 493 12.07 8.12 23.57
CA ALA A 493 12.80 8.87 22.56
C ALA A 493 14.00 9.60 23.20
N ASP A 494 15.00 9.89 22.36
CA ASP A 494 16.19 10.65 22.74
C ASP A 494 15.81 11.98 23.37
N TYR A 495 16.60 12.41 24.36
CA TYR A 495 16.37 13.71 25.00
C TYR A 495 16.63 14.86 24.02
N SER A 496 17.60 14.67 23.12
CA SER A 496 17.99 15.61 22.05
C SER A 496 16.90 15.86 21.00
N ASN A 497 15.92 14.95 20.87
CA ASN A 497 14.86 15.06 19.87
C ASN A 497 13.97 16.27 20.14
N THR A 498 13.82 17.20 19.20
CA THR A 498 13.11 18.47 19.39
C THR A 498 11.62 18.43 19.03
N ALA A 499 11.05 17.27 18.72
CA ALA A 499 9.64 17.15 18.36
C ALA A 499 8.70 17.65 19.48
N SER A 500 7.68 18.43 19.09
CA SER A 500 6.81 19.16 20.02
C SER A 500 5.84 18.28 20.83
N TYR A 501 5.55 17.07 20.35
CA TYR A 501 4.66 16.11 21.03
C TYR A 501 5.37 15.26 22.09
N LEU A 502 6.69 15.39 22.22
CA LEU A 502 7.47 14.64 23.18
C LEU A 502 7.46 15.30 24.56
N ALA A 503 7.16 14.51 25.59
CA ALA A 503 7.18 14.96 26.98
C ALA A 503 8.54 14.66 27.61
N VAL A 504 9.21 15.68 28.17
CA VAL A 504 10.42 15.47 28.98
C VAL A 504 10.03 14.74 30.27
N ARG A 505 10.80 13.71 30.63
CA ARG A 505 10.63 12.95 31.88
C ARG A 505 11.95 12.82 32.61
N ASN A 506 11.85 12.61 33.93
CA ASN A 506 12.99 12.31 34.81
C ASN A 506 14.14 13.35 34.72
N ALA A 507 13.79 14.63 34.54
CA ALA A 507 14.76 15.73 34.43
C ALA A 507 15.61 15.93 35.70
N GLY A 508 15.18 15.37 36.84
CA GLY A 508 15.90 15.42 38.10
C GLY A 508 17.11 14.50 38.16
N GLN A 509 17.11 13.42 37.39
CA GLN A 509 18.19 12.44 37.38
C GLN A 509 19.37 12.90 36.50
N ALA A 510 20.57 12.41 36.81
CA ALA A 510 21.72 12.60 35.94
C ALA A 510 21.57 11.76 34.66
N PHE A 511 22.06 12.27 33.53
CA PHE A 511 22.24 11.48 32.31
C PHE A 511 23.18 10.30 32.58
N ILE A 512 23.14 9.29 31.71
CA ILE A 512 23.99 8.08 31.82
C ILE A 512 25.49 8.45 31.83
N ASN A 513 25.88 9.54 31.16
CA ASN A 513 27.24 10.07 31.15
C ASN A 513 27.65 10.83 32.43
N GLY A 514 26.76 10.94 33.43
CA GLY A 514 26.99 11.62 34.70
C GLY A 514 26.73 13.14 34.68
N SER A 515 26.46 13.75 33.52
CA SER A 515 26.03 15.14 33.45
C SER A 515 24.60 15.30 33.98
N SER A 516 24.20 16.51 34.37
CA SER A 516 22.85 16.80 34.86
C SER A 516 22.34 18.10 34.24
N LEU A 517 21.02 18.23 34.14
CA LEU A 517 20.41 19.50 33.78
C LEU A 517 20.70 20.56 34.87
N PRO A 518 20.83 21.85 34.49
CA PRO A 518 21.00 22.93 35.45
C PRO A 518 19.91 22.92 36.53
N ASP A 519 20.27 23.27 37.77
CA ASP A 519 19.32 23.28 38.91
C ASP A 519 18.16 24.26 38.70
N ASP A 520 18.35 25.30 37.90
CA ASP A 520 17.35 26.30 37.51
C ASP A 520 16.52 25.91 36.28
N SER A 521 16.75 24.73 35.70
CA SER A 521 16.00 24.24 34.54
C SER A 521 14.48 24.20 34.80
N PRO A 522 13.64 24.73 33.90
CA PRO A 522 12.18 24.69 34.06
C PRO A 522 11.64 23.25 34.16
N TYR A 523 12.34 22.28 33.56
CA TYR A 523 11.95 20.87 33.62
C TYR A 523 12.17 20.24 35.00
N ARG A 524 13.07 20.78 35.82
CA ARG A 524 13.28 20.33 37.21
C ARG A 524 12.28 20.94 38.19
N GLN A 525 11.61 22.02 37.81
CA GLN A 525 10.65 22.73 38.66
C GLN A 525 9.24 22.13 38.58
N SER A 526 8.90 21.45 37.48
CA SER A 526 7.59 20.78 37.31
C SER A 526 7.67 19.30 37.67
N VAL A 527 6.78 18.83 38.54
CA VAL A 527 6.68 17.40 38.92
C VAL A 527 6.51 16.51 37.69
N ALA A 528 5.70 16.95 36.71
CA ALA A 528 5.41 16.16 35.51
C ALA A 528 6.67 15.88 34.65
N SER A 529 7.65 16.78 34.65
CA SER A 529 8.89 16.59 33.89
C SER A 529 10.06 16.13 34.75
N ASN A 530 10.01 16.38 36.06
CA ASN A 530 11.08 16.03 36.99
C ASN A 530 11.12 14.54 37.33
N THR A 531 9.98 13.83 37.25
CA THR A 531 9.87 12.39 37.47
C THR A 531 9.40 11.66 36.21
N SER A 532 9.58 10.35 36.16
CA SER A 532 8.89 9.50 35.18
C SER A 532 7.42 9.31 35.56
N ARG A 533 6.63 8.78 34.63
CA ARG A 533 5.24 8.39 34.89
C ARG A 533 5.11 7.30 35.97
N ASN A 534 6.07 6.39 36.03
CA ASN A 534 6.10 5.28 36.98
C ASN A 534 7.38 5.33 37.80
N ALA A 535 7.25 5.23 39.13
CA ALA A 535 8.39 5.28 40.06
C ALA A 535 9.43 4.18 39.78
N ILE A 536 9.02 3.01 39.29
CA ILE A 536 9.95 1.93 38.92
C ILE A 536 10.99 2.34 37.87
N ILE A 537 10.64 3.30 37.00
CA ILE A 537 11.57 3.80 35.98
C ILE A 537 12.66 4.64 36.64
N ASP A 538 12.29 5.49 37.60
CA ASP A 538 13.22 6.36 38.30
C ASP A 538 14.09 5.58 39.31
N GLU A 539 13.51 4.58 39.97
CA GLU A 539 14.13 3.85 41.08
C GLU A 539 14.95 2.62 40.63
N GLN A 540 14.47 1.86 39.65
CA GLN A 540 15.10 0.58 39.26
C GLN A 540 15.83 0.65 37.92
N ILE A 541 15.28 1.40 36.95
CA ILE A 541 15.85 1.50 35.60
C ILE A 541 16.88 2.62 35.55
N MET A 542 16.55 3.78 36.12
CA MET A 542 17.40 4.97 36.17
C MET A 542 17.94 5.38 34.79
N PRO A 543 17.08 5.70 33.80
CA PRO A 543 17.51 6.02 32.44
C PRO A 543 18.17 7.41 32.29
N GLY A 544 18.15 8.24 33.34
CA GLY A 544 18.41 9.68 33.23
C GLY A 544 17.25 10.44 32.58
N PRO A 545 17.45 11.71 32.21
CA PRO A 545 16.46 12.47 31.46
C PRO A 545 16.24 11.84 30.07
N TYR A 546 14.97 11.67 29.70
CA TYR A 546 14.56 11.13 28.40
C TYR A 546 13.27 11.81 27.93
N LYS A 547 12.84 11.52 26.70
CA LYS A 547 11.56 11.98 26.17
C LYS A 547 10.58 10.83 26.00
N GLU A 548 9.35 11.03 26.48
CA GLU A 548 8.25 10.08 26.35
C GLU A 548 7.33 10.51 25.20
N ILE A 549 6.98 9.55 24.34
CA ILE A 549 5.79 9.67 23.50
C ILE A 549 4.59 9.29 24.36
N LEU A 550 3.74 10.26 24.70
CA LEU A 550 2.62 10.06 25.62
C LEU A 550 1.60 9.04 25.07
N PRO A 551 1.00 8.18 25.91
CA PRO A 551 -0.06 7.26 25.49
C PRO A 551 -1.20 7.98 24.79
N CYS A 552 -1.79 7.38 23.77
CA CYS A 552 -2.91 7.96 23.05
C CYS A 552 -4.15 8.04 23.97
N GLN A 553 -4.86 9.17 23.92
CA GLN A 553 -6.06 9.39 24.74
C GLN A 553 -7.18 8.37 24.52
N ASP A 554 -7.27 7.80 23.33
CA ASP A 554 -8.28 6.81 22.95
C ASP A 554 -8.16 5.52 23.76
N ILE A 555 -6.96 5.18 24.25
CA ILE A 555 -6.76 4.03 25.14
C ILE A 555 -7.49 4.25 26.47
N CYS A 556 -7.45 5.47 27.00
CA CYS A 556 -8.21 5.83 28.20
C CYS A 556 -9.72 5.77 27.94
N HIS A 557 -10.17 6.40 26.85
CA HIS A 557 -11.61 6.41 26.52
C HIS A 557 -12.14 5.01 26.20
N THR A 558 -11.33 4.13 25.60
CA THR A 558 -11.69 2.74 25.34
C THR A 558 -11.84 1.96 26.65
N LEU A 559 -10.98 2.20 27.64
CA LEU A 559 -11.13 1.63 28.97
C LEU A 559 -12.44 2.07 29.63
N VAL A 560 -12.72 3.38 29.64
CA VAL A 560 -13.95 3.92 30.23
C VAL A 560 -15.20 3.39 29.52
N LYS A 561 -15.14 3.26 28.19
CA LYS A 561 -16.25 2.75 27.37
C LYS A 561 -16.54 1.28 27.62
N ASN A 562 -15.50 0.45 27.73
CA ASN A 562 -15.66 -1.01 27.75
C ASN A 562 -15.85 -1.58 29.15
N CYS A 563 -15.58 -0.80 30.21
CA CYS A 563 -15.68 -1.27 31.58
C CYS A 563 -16.93 -0.78 32.32
N PRO A 564 -17.45 -1.56 33.29
CA PRO A 564 -18.57 -1.15 34.13
C PRO A 564 -18.28 0.16 34.87
N SER A 565 -19.26 1.06 34.91
CA SER A 565 -19.17 2.33 35.65
C SER A 565 -18.92 2.13 37.16
N ALA A 566 -19.32 0.98 37.72
CA ALA A 566 -19.05 0.60 39.11
C ALA A 566 -17.55 0.52 39.46
N LEU A 567 -16.68 0.32 38.47
CA LEU A 567 -15.23 0.33 38.65
C LEU A 567 -14.65 1.75 38.72
N GLY A 568 -15.44 2.78 38.40
CA GLY A 568 -15.08 4.18 38.59
C GLY A 568 -13.97 4.70 37.68
N PHE A 569 -13.72 4.06 36.53
CA PHE A 569 -12.74 4.58 35.57
C PHE A 569 -13.19 5.92 34.98
N GLY A 570 -12.27 6.87 34.90
CA GLY A 570 -12.49 8.18 34.30
C GLY A 570 -11.21 8.70 33.67
N CYS A 571 -11.33 9.38 32.53
CA CYS A 571 -10.21 10.06 31.89
C CYS A 571 -10.03 11.47 32.49
N PRO A 572 -8.78 11.93 32.64
CA PRO A 572 -8.53 13.29 33.13
C PRO A 572 -9.03 14.34 32.12
N GLU A 573 -9.33 15.54 32.60
CA GLU A 573 -9.78 16.67 31.78
C GLU A 573 -8.80 17.84 31.83
N GLY A 574 -8.90 18.74 30.84
CA GLY A 574 -8.13 19.98 30.78
C GLY A 574 -6.61 19.76 30.73
N ALA A 575 -5.86 20.48 31.59
CA ALA A 575 -4.40 20.43 31.60
C ALA A 575 -3.82 19.05 31.96
N TRP A 576 -4.55 18.26 32.76
CA TRP A 576 -4.14 16.90 33.14
C TRP A 576 -4.21 15.92 31.97
N MET A 577 -5.16 16.14 31.06
CA MET A 577 -5.27 15.36 29.82
C MET A 577 -4.05 15.59 28.94
N ASN A 578 -3.74 16.85 28.63
CA ASN A 578 -2.64 17.24 27.75
C ASN A 578 -1.25 16.88 28.28
N SER A 579 -1.09 16.67 29.59
CA SER A 579 0.18 16.27 30.22
C SER A 579 0.33 14.75 30.40
N SER A 580 -0.78 14.01 30.31
CA SER A 580 -0.82 12.56 30.54
C SER A 580 -1.03 11.76 29.27
N TYR A 581 -1.70 12.32 28.27
CA TYR A 581 -2.07 11.65 27.03
C TYR A 581 -1.74 12.53 25.82
N GLY A 582 -1.37 11.86 24.72
CA GLY A 582 -1.16 12.47 23.41
C GLY A 582 -2.34 12.27 22.47
N TYR A 583 -2.34 13.02 21.38
CA TYR A 583 -3.34 12.94 20.31
C TYR A 583 -2.75 12.24 19.10
N ARG A 584 -3.57 11.44 18.40
CA ARG A 584 -3.19 10.90 17.09
C ARG A 584 -3.21 12.04 16.07
N ASN A 585 -2.15 12.17 15.29
CA ASN A 585 -2.10 13.11 14.18
C ASN A 585 -2.65 12.44 12.91
N SER A 586 -3.25 13.24 12.02
CA SER A 586 -3.70 12.82 10.68
C SER A 586 -2.54 12.56 9.71
N ASP A 587 -1.35 13.12 9.99
CA ASP A 587 -0.20 13.12 9.07
C ASP A 587 0.61 11.82 9.08
N GLY A 588 0.10 10.73 9.68
CA GLY A 588 0.78 9.44 9.73
C GLY A 588 1.93 9.32 10.75
N ILE A 589 2.43 10.45 11.28
CA ILE A 589 3.46 10.52 12.33
C ILE A 589 2.91 10.01 13.66
N ILE A 590 3.69 9.18 14.36
CA ILE A 590 3.35 8.67 15.69
C ILE A 590 3.55 9.79 16.73
N THR A 591 2.50 10.59 16.96
CA THR A 591 2.48 11.67 17.95
C THR A 591 1.98 11.22 19.33
N CYS A 592 1.46 10.00 19.44
CA CYS A 592 1.09 9.38 20.70
C CYS A 592 1.37 7.87 20.66
N SER A 593 1.65 7.28 21.82
CA SER A 593 2.01 5.88 21.99
C SER A 593 0.77 5.01 22.16
N TYR A 594 0.74 3.88 21.47
CA TYR A 594 -0.30 2.88 21.58
C TYR A 594 0.33 1.52 21.32
N LEU A 595 -0.33 0.49 21.82
CA LEU A 595 0.21 -0.86 21.75
C LEU A 595 0.11 -1.41 20.33
N GLY A 596 1.12 -2.17 19.94
CA GLY A 596 1.22 -2.78 18.63
C GLY A 596 2.50 -2.42 17.86
N ALA A 597 2.88 -3.31 16.95
CA ALA A 597 3.87 -3.05 15.91
C ALA A 597 3.24 -2.15 14.84
N VAL A 598 3.38 -0.84 14.98
CA VAL A 598 2.68 0.12 14.12
C VAL A 598 3.59 1.26 13.68
N TYR A 599 3.48 1.56 12.40
CA TYR A 599 4.44 2.34 11.62
C TYR A 599 3.77 3.45 10.80
N TYR A 600 2.43 3.46 10.73
CA TYR A 600 1.61 4.59 10.26
C TYR A 600 0.32 4.70 11.07
N LEU A 601 0.00 5.90 11.54
CA LEU A 601 -1.37 6.25 11.96
C LEU A 601 -1.98 7.25 10.99
N SER A 602 -2.45 6.73 9.86
CA SER A 602 -3.68 7.24 9.28
C SER A 602 -4.45 6.10 8.60
N LEU A 603 -4.59 4.96 9.28
CA LEU A 603 -5.48 3.88 8.82
C LEU A 603 -6.20 3.27 10.02
N GLY A 604 -7.13 4.04 10.58
CA GLY A 604 -8.34 3.43 11.12
C GLY A 604 -8.99 2.65 9.98
N LEU A 605 -9.35 1.39 10.25
CA LEU A 605 -10.00 0.45 9.34
C LEU A 605 -11.11 1.13 8.49
N ASN A 606 -10.76 1.58 7.28
CA ASN A 606 -11.53 1.52 6.04
C ASN A 606 -10.81 2.27 4.90
N TYR A 607 -10.07 1.49 4.09
CA TYR A 607 -9.77 1.73 2.67
C TYR A 607 -8.88 2.91 2.22
N SER A 608 -7.86 2.48 1.45
CA SER A 608 -7.04 3.12 0.42
C SER A 608 -5.76 3.86 0.85
N ILE A 609 -4.64 3.27 0.45
CA ILE A 609 -3.22 3.59 0.68
C ILE A 609 -2.79 4.85 -0.11
N SER A 610 -3.66 5.84 -0.26
CA SER A 610 -3.43 6.97 -1.20
C SER A 610 -3.03 8.28 -0.53
N THR A 611 -3.08 8.40 0.80
CA THR A 611 -3.04 9.71 1.47
C THR A 611 -1.72 10.05 2.20
N ILE A 612 -0.80 9.11 2.40
CA ILE A 612 0.46 9.38 3.14
C ILE A 612 1.64 9.80 2.24
N ILE A 613 1.56 9.59 0.93
CA ILE A 613 2.62 10.01 -0.04
C ILE A 613 2.44 11.48 -0.49
N ALA A 614 1.59 12.26 0.17
CA ALA A 614 1.32 13.64 -0.25
C ALA A 614 2.37 14.67 0.20
N MET A 615 3.36 14.28 1.02
CA MET A 615 4.50 15.12 1.37
C MET A 615 5.80 14.35 1.13
N GLU A 616 6.54 14.80 0.12
CA GLU A 616 7.89 14.38 -0.29
C GLU A 616 8.00 13.08 -1.11
N PHE A 617 8.31 13.28 -2.41
CA PHE A 617 8.68 12.30 -3.44
C PHE A 617 7.55 11.59 -4.24
N GLY A 618 7.05 12.29 -5.27
CA GLY A 618 6.69 11.70 -6.59
C GLY A 618 5.57 10.67 -6.65
N LEU A 619 4.31 11.11 -6.53
CA LEU A 619 3.12 10.31 -6.88
C LEU A 619 2.79 10.35 -8.39
N PRO A 620 2.12 9.31 -8.95
CA PRO A 620 1.51 9.34 -10.29
C PRO A 620 0.54 10.52 -10.43
N PRO A 621 0.27 11.01 -11.66
CA PRO A 621 -0.24 12.36 -11.87
C PRO A 621 -1.57 12.57 -11.15
N THR A 622 -1.59 13.44 -10.16
CA THR A 622 -2.81 13.99 -9.59
C THR A 622 -3.50 14.87 -10.64
N THR A 623 -4.84 14.91 -10.67
CA THR A 623 -5.59 15.85 -11.52
C THR A 623 -5.13 17.31 -11.30
N PHE A 624 -4.73 17.62 -10.07
CA PHE A 624 -4.08 18.87 -9.69
C PHE A 624 -2.59 18.80 -9.99
N ARG A 625 -2.18 19.30 -11.16
CA ARG A 625 -0.78 19.35 -11.59
C ARG A 625 -0.54 20.59 -12.44
N THR A 626 0.70 21.08 -12.47
CA THR A 626 1.06 22.26 -13.27
C THR A 626 0.79 22.03 -14.75
N GLY A 627 0.19 23.02 -15.43
CA GLY A 627 -0.17 22.96 -16.85
C GLY A 627 -1.47 22.22 -17.17
N ALA A 628 -2.07 21.50 -16.21
CA ALA A 628 -3.39 20.89 -16.41
C ALA A 628 -4.50 21.94 -16.51
N THR A 629 -5.61 21.59 -17.16
CA THR A 629 -6.70 22.53 -17.44
C THR A 629 -7.98 22.20 -16.65
N ALA A 630 -8.47 23.16 -15.86
CA ALA A 630 -9.73 23.07 -15.13
C ALA A 630 -10.84 23.87 -15.82
N LEU A 631 -12.00 23.25 -16.05
CA LEU A 631 -13.24 23.92 -16.47
C LEU A 631 -14.25 23.90 -15.34
N ILE A 632 -14.64 25.08 -14.86
CA ILE A 632 -15.47 25.24 -13.67
C ILE A 632 -16.69 26.09 -13.99
N THR A 633 -17.89 25.55 -13.71
CA THR A 633 -19.16 26.26 -13.80
C THR A 633 -19.59 26.82 -12.45
N GLY A 634 -20.25 27.98 -12.42
CA GLY A 634 -20.55 28.67 -11.17
C GLY A 634 -19.27 29.21 -10.51
N ALA A 635 -18.29 29.58 -11.34
CA ALA A 635 -16.94 29.94 -10.88
C ALA A 635 -16.84 31.35 -10.28
N ALA A 636 -17.90 32.16 -10.36
CA ALA A 636 -17.84 33.54 -9.86
C ALA A 636 -17.99 33.64 -8.33
N SER A 637 -18.45 32.58 -7.65
CA SER A 637 -18.68 32.62 -6.20
C SER A 637 -18.66 31.24 -5.52
N GLY A 638 -18.65 31.24 -4.18
CA GLY A 638 -18.83 30.04 -3.37
C GLY A 638 -17.83 28.92 -3.67
N ILE A 639 -18.33 27.68 -3.66
CA ILE A 639 -17.53 26.47 -3.89
C ILE A 639 -16.80 26.52 -5.23
N GLY A 640 -17.45 26.96 -6.31
CA GLY A 640 -16.83 27.05 -7.63
C GLY A 640 -15.62 27.99 -7.66
N LEU A 641 -15.71 29.14 -6.99
CA LEU A 641 -14.59 30.06 -6.86
C LEU A 641 -13.45 29.48 -5.99
N ALA A 642 -13.79 28.82 -4.88
CA ALA A 642 -12.81 28.18 -4.02
C ALA A 642 -12.06 27.05 -4.76
N ILE A 643 -12.76 26.28 -5.60
CA ILE A 643 -12.13 25.27 -6.48
C ILE A 643 -11.19 25.95 -7.48
N ALA A 644 -11.61 27.05 -8.11
CA ALA A 644 -10.75 27.80 -9.04
C ALA A 644 -9.47 28.31 -8.36
N GLN A 645 -9.57 28.79 -7.12
CA GLN A 645 -8.41 29.20 -6.31
C GLN A 645 -7.48 28.03 -6.01
N ARG A 646 -8.04 26.86 -5.66
CA ARG A 646 -7.24 25.65 -5.44
C ARG A 646 -6.52 25.22 -6.71
N CYS A 647 -7.21 25.15 -7.86
CA CYS A 647 -6.60 24.82 -9.15
C CYS A 647 -5.48 25.79 -9.54
N TYR A 648 -5.72 27.09 -9.39
CA TYR A 648 -4.72 28.13 -9.66
C TYR A 648 -3.47 27.98 -8.78
N SER A 649 -3.65 27.65 -7.49
CA SER A 649 -2.54 27.42 -6.56
C SER A 649 -1.61 26.28 -6.98
N HIS A 650 -2.11 25.33 -7.79
CA HIS A 650 -1.36 24.20 -8.37
C HIS A 650 -0.77 24.50 -9.76
N GLY A 651 -0.89 25.73 -10.25
CA GLY A 651 -0.39 26.13 -11.57
C GLY A 651 -1.22 25.58 -12.73
N MET A 652 -2.52 25.38 -12.52
CA MET A 652 -3.45 24.94 -13.57
C MET A 652 -3.93 26.11 -14.43
N ASN A 653 -4.23 25.81 -15.69
CA ASN A 653 -5.03 26.67 -16.55
C ASN A 653 -6.50 26.65 -16.09
N LEU A 654 -7.20 27.77 -16.26
CA LEU A 654 -8.57 27.94 -15.78
C LEU A 654 -9.52 28.32 -16.91
N ILE A 655 -10.67 27.66 -16.97
CA ILE A 655 -11.84 28.05 -17.74
C ILE A 655 -12.97 28.33 -16.75
N LEU A 656 -13.25 29.61 -16.51
CA LEU A 656 -14.20 30.08 -15.51
C LEU A 656 -15.52 30.48 -16.19
N LEU A 657 -16.58 29.74 -15.88
CA LEU A 657 -17.91 29.91 -16.48
C LEU A 657 -18.93 30.32 -15.42
N ASP A 658 -19.63 31.41 -15.67
CA ASP A 658 -20.70 31.91 -14.80
C ASP A 658 -21.66 32.81 -15.59
N ASN A 659 -22.91 32.96 -15.18
CA ASN A 659 -23.85 33.84 -15.87
C ASN A 659 -23.76 35.30 -15.37
N ASN A 660 -23.16 35.53 -14.20
CA ASN A 660 -23.02 36.86 -13.62
C ASN A 660 -21.72 37.52 -14.10
N ALA A 661 -21.83 38.37 -15.12
CA ALA A 661 -20.70 39.08 -15.72
C ALA A 661 -19.85 39.87 -14.70
N ALA A 662 -20.50 40.55 -13.76
CA ALA A 662 -19.81 41.42 -12.81
C ALA A 662 -19.03 40.59 -11.77
N ALA A 663 -19.68 39.57 -11.20
CA ALA A 663 -19.04 38.67 -10.24
C ALA A 663 -17.93 37.85 -10.91
N LEU A 664 -18.13 37.39 -12.15
CA LEU A 664 -17.12 36.65 -12.92
C LEU A 664 -15.89 37.52 -13.20
N SER A 665 -16.08 38.79 -13.54
CA SER A 665 -14.98 39.73 -13.73
C SER A 665 -14.17 39.92 -12.42
N GLN A 666 -14.86 40.10 -11.28
CA GLN A 666 -14.21 40.20 -9.97
C GLN A 666 -13.46 38.92 -9.57
N ALA A 667 -14.05 37.76 -9.83
CA ALA A 667 -13.41 36.47 -9.60
C ALA A 667 -12.16 36.30 -10.47
N THR A 668 -12.26 36.62 -11.76
CA THR A 668 -11.15 36.51 -12.72
C THR A 668 -9.99 37.42 -12.34
N ALA A 669 -10.26 38.62 -11.80
CA ALA A 669 -9.23 39.54 -11.31
C ALA A 669 -8.39 38.97 -10.16
N LYS A 670 -8.83 37.91 -9.48
CA LYS A 670 -8.05 37.20 -8.45
C LYS A 670 -6.98 36.26 -9.03
N PHE A 671 -6.97 36.05 -10.35
CA PHE A 671 -6.06 35.13 -11.05
C PHE A 671 -5.22 35.88 -12.10
N PRO A 672 -4.31 36.79 -11.68
CA PRO A 672 -3.50 37.57 -12.60
C PRO A 672 -2.49 36.69 -13.35
N SER A 673 -1.98 37.19 -14.47
CA SER A 673 -0.83 36.59 -15.14
C SER A 673 0.44 36.93 -14.35
N ASP A 674 0.72 36.18 -13.29
CA ASP A 674 1.80 36.44 -12.32
C ASP A 674 3.12 35.73 -12.67
N GLY A 675 3.33 35.45 -13.95
CA GLY A 675 4.53 34.75 -14.45
C GLY A 675 4.49 33.22 -14.35
N ARG A 676 3.42 32.63 -13.80
CA ARG A 676 3.25 31.16 -13.64
C ARG A 676 2.95 30.36 -14.92
N ASN A 677 3.05 30.96 -16.11
CA ASN A 677 2.70 30.33 -17.40
C ASN A 677 1.30 29.67 -17.42
N THR A 678 0.34 30.21 -16.66
CA THR A 678 -1.06 29.75 -16.60
C THR A 678 -1.97 30.63 -17.46
N THR A 679 -2.87 30.00 -18.22
CA THR A 679 -3.87 30.68 -19.05
C THR A 679 -5.24 30.63 -18.37
N THR A 680 -5.88 31.80 -18.23
CA THR A 680 -7.25 31.93 -17.69
C THR A 680 -8.21 32.43 -18.76
N LEU A 681 -9.23 31.63 -19.07
CA LEU A 681 -10.37 32.00 -19.90
C LEU A 681 -11.60 32.20 -19.00
N SER A 682 -12.11 33.42 -18.90
CA SER A 682 -13.43 33.69 -18.32
C SER A 682 -14.48 33.87 -19.42
N HIS A 683 -15.62 33.21 -19.31
CA HIS A 683 -16.73 33.36 -20.27
C HIS A 683 -18.09 33.39 -19.58
N ILE A 684 -18.94 34.34 -19.99
CA ILE A 684 -20.31 34.44 -19.48
C ILE A 684 -21.12 33.31 -20.11
N LEU A 685 -21.68 32.44 -19.28
CA LEU A 685 -22.44 31.28 -19.75
C LEU A 685 -23.63 30.98 -18.84
N ASP A 686 -24.81 30.91 -19.44
CA ASP A 686 -25.95 30.22 -18.84
C ASP A 686 -25.84 28.73 -19.13
N VAL A 687 -25.54 27.93 -18.10
CA VAL A 687 -25.34 26.49 -18.23
C VAL A 687 -26.57 25.75 -18.79
N SER A 688 -27.77 26.30 -18.62
CA SER A 688 -29.00 25.72 -19.14
C SER A 688 -29.13 25.80 -20.67
N SER A 689 -28.34 26.68 -21.32
CA SER A 689 -28.33 26.85 -22.77
C SER A 689 -27.28 25.97 -23.45
N PHE A 690 -27.72 24.84 -24.00
CA PHE A 690 -26.83 23.97 -24.80
C PHE A 690 -26.28 24.68 -26.04
N GLU A 691 -27.01 25.67 -26.59
CA GLU A 691 -26.53 26.48 -27.71
C GLU A 691 -25.34 27.36 -27.31
N ALA A 692 -25.37 27.95 -26.12
CA ALA A 692 -24.25 28.74 -25.62
C ALA A 692 -23.01 27.87 -25.36
N TRP A 693 -23.18 26.65 -24.88
CA TRP A 693 -22.09 25.66 -24.81
C TRP A 693 -21.48 25.38 -26.19
N LYS A 694 -22.30 25.09 -27.20
CA LYS A 694 -21.82 24.81 -28.56
C LYS A 694 -21.02 25.96 -29.18
N GLN A 695 -21.40 27.19 -28.89
CA GLN A 695 -20.67 28.38 -29.36
C GLN A 695 -19.33 28.57 -28.63
N LEU A 696 -19.24 28.13 -27.38
CA LEU A 696 -18.03 28.24 -26.56
C LEU A 696 -16.99 27.15 -26.87
N VAL A 697 -17.42 25.92 -27.16
CA VAL A 697 -16.52 24.75 -27.36
C VAL A 697 -15.37 25.03 -28.33
N PRO A 698 -15.59 25.59 -29.54
CA PRO A 698 -14.48 25.86 -30.48
C PRO A 698 -13.41 26.81 -29.91
N LYS A 699 -13.82 27.76 -29.05
CA LYS A 699 -12.91 28.67 -28.37
C LYS A 699 -12.08 27.95 -27.32
N ILE A 700 -12.69 27.01 -26.58
CA ILE A 700 -11.99 26.18 -25.60
C ILE A 700 -10.98 25.27 -26.32
N GLU A 701 -11.39 24.59 -27.39
CA GLU A 701 -10.51 23.70 -28.16
C GLU A 701 -9.30 24.42 -28.75
N SER A 702 -9.50 25.67 -29.19
CA SER A 702 -8.43 26.52 -29.72
C SER A 702 -7.42 26.95 -28.65
N LEU A 703 -7.89 27.32 -27.45
CA LEU A 703 -7.03 27.80 -26.36
C LEU A 703 -6.40 26.67 -25.53
N PHE A 704 -7.06 25.50 -25.46
CA PHE A 704 -6.67 24.36 -24.63
C PHE A 704 -6.68 23.07 -25.46
N PRO A 705 -5.73 22.91 -26.41
CA PRO A 705 -5.72 21.78 -27.34
C PRO A 705 -5.50 20.42 -26.65
N GLU A 706 -4.88 20.40 -25.47
CA GLU A 706 -4.63 19.20 -24.66
C GLU A 706 -5.90 18.64 -23.99
N GLY A 707 -7.00 19.40 -24.02
CA GLY A 707 -8.29 19.02 -23.45
C GLY A 707 -8.49 19.55 -22.03
N ILE A 708 -9.41 18.91 -21.30
CA ILE A 708 -9.80 19.32 -19.94
C ILE A 708 -9.41 18.20 -18.99
N ASP A 709 -8.57 18.50 -18.00
CA ASP A 709 -8.14 17.52 -17.01
C ASP A 709 -9.07 17.50 -15.79
N PHE A 710 -9.68 18.63 -15.47
CA PHE A 710 -10.60 18.75 -14.35
C PHE A 710 -11.91 19.45 -14.74
N LEU A 711 -12.99 18.69 -14.86
CA LEU A 711 -14.32 19.23 -15.17
C LEU A 711 -15.14 19.36 -13.89
N VAL A 712 -15.60 20.56 -13.59
CA VAL A 712 -16.40 20.86 -12.39
C VAL A 712 -17.74 21.45 -12.79
N LEU A 713 -18.77 20.61 -12.72
CA LEU A 713 -20.17 20.97 -12.92
C LEU A 713 -20.75 21.33 -11.55
N ASN A 714 -20.72 22.62 -11.23
CA ASN A 714 -21.04 23.15 -9.92
C ASN A 714 -22.15 24.21 -9.94
N ALA A 715 -22.38 24.90 -11.08
CA ALA A 715 -23.42 25.91 -11.18
C ALA A 715 -24.77 25.39 -10.65
N GLY A 716 -25.45 26.23 -9.88
CA GLY A 716 -26.76 25.90 -9.32
C GLY A 716 -27.47 27.14 -8.81
N ALA A 717 -28.80 27.10 -8.82
CA ALA A 717 -29.65 28.19 -8.38
C ALA A 717 -30.72 27.71 -7.41
N GLY A 718 -31.01 28.54 -6.40
CA GLY A 718 -32.19 28.45 -5.57
C GLY A 718 -33.28 29.29 -6.20
N ILE A 719 -34.23 28.65 -6.88
CA ILE A 719 -35.38 29.35 -7.48
C ILE A 719 -36.53 29.32 -6.46
N ALA A 720 -37.31 30.39 -6.42
CA ALA A 720 -38.55 30.45 -5.66
C ALA A 720 -39.75 30.57 -6.64
N PRO A 721 -40.95 30.16 -6.23
CA PRO A 721 -42.17 30.43 -7.00
C PRO A 721 -42.36 31.92 -7.31
N ALA A 722 -42.99 32.22 -8.43
CA ALA A 722 -43.29 33.59 -8.83
C ALA A 722 -44.42 34.22 -8.00
N GLY A 723 -44.20 35.43 -7.49
CA GLY A 723 -45.19 36.17 -6.70
C GLY A 723 -45.51 35.46 -5.39
N ASP A 724 -46.80 35.42 -5.03
CA ASP A 724 -47.29 34.82 -3.77
C ASP A 724 -47.69 33.34 -3.94
N LYS A 725 -47.31 32.69 -5.06
CA LYS A 725 -47.68 31.30 -5.35
C LYS A 725 -46.99 30.32 -4.42
N GLY A 726 -47.69 29.25 -4.06
CA GLY A 726 -47.11 28.09 -3.38
C GLY A 726 -46.16 27.28 -4.28
N MET A 727 -45.34 26.42 -3.66
CA MET A 727 -44.35 25.56 -4.37
C MET A 727 -44.96 24.58 -5.38
N TRP A 728 -46.26 24.32 -5.27
CA TRP A 728 -47.02 23.43 -6.16
C TRP A 728 -47.93 24.19 -7.14
N GLU A 729 -47.88 25.52 -7.15
CA GLU A 729 -48.75 26.39 -7.95
C GLU A 729 -47.99 27.10 -9.08
N ASP A 730 -46.67 26.93 -9.14
CA ASP A 730 -45.80 27.51 -10.16
C ASP A 730 -44.91 26.45 -10.84
N PRO A 731 -45.31 25.94 -12.02
CA PRO A 731 -44.48 25.00 -12.77
C PRO A 731 -43.19 25.64 -13.29
N THR A 732 -43.17 26.96 -13.52
CA THR A 732 -42.00 27.65 -14.09
C THR A 732 -40.80 27.66 -13.14
N TYR A 733 -41.06 27.61 -11.84
CA TYR A 733 -40.03 27.43 -10.82
C TYR A 733 -39.37 26.05 -10.91
N PHE A 734 -40.14 24.97 -11.14
CA PHE A 734 -39.61 23.63 -11.38
C PHE A 734 -38.77 23.59 -12.66
N ASP A 735 -39.32 24.10 -13.77
CA ASP A 735 -38.64 24.11 -15.07
C ASP A 735 -37.28 24.81 -14.99
N ARG A 736 -37.23 26.00 -14.37
CA ARG A 736 -36.00 26.76 -14.19
C ARG A 736 -35.00 26.04 -13.29
N THR A 737 -35.48 25.45 -12.20
CA THR A 737 -34.61 24.70 -11.27
C THR A 737 -33.95 23.51 -11.98
N PHE A 738 -34.73 22.71 -12.72
CA PHE A 738 -34.21 21.58 -13.49
C PHE A 738 -33.32 22.02 -14.65
N ALA A 739 -33.67 23.09 -15.36
CA ALA A 739 -32.88 23.62 -16.47
C ALA A 739 -31.44 23.96 -16.03
N ILE A 740 -31.28 24.55 -14.85
CA ILE A 740 -29.96 24.93 -14.32
C ILE A 740 -29.30 23.76 -13.56
N ASN A 741 -29.99 23.22 -12.56
CA ASN A 741 -29.39 22.30 -11.59
C ASN A 741 -29.26 20.87 -12.10
N THR A 742 -29.92 20.52 -13.20
CA THR A 742 -29.88 19.18 -13.81
C THR A 742 -29.42 19.26 -15.27
N MET A 743 -30.18 19.96 -16.12
CA MET A 743 -29.85 20.04 -17.54
C MET A 743 -28.54 20.79 -17.80
N GLY A 744 -28.19 21.76 -16.96
CA GLY A 744 -26.90 22.42 -17.03
C GLY A 744 -25.70 21.46 -16.91
N TYR A 745 -25.86 20.37 -16.16
CA TYR A 745 -24.82 19.36 -15.98
C TYR A 745 -24.75 18.46 -17.21
N THR A 746 -25.88 17.96 -17.70
CA THR A 746 -25.91 17.14 -18.92
C THR A 746 -25.45 17.91 -20.14
N ASN A 747 -25.81 19.20 -20.25
CA ASN A 747 -25.34 20.07 -21.32
C ASN A 747 -23.82 20.21 -21.29
N GLY A 748 -23.25 20.45 -20.10
CA GLY A 748 -21.79 20.51 -19.91
C GLY A 748 -21.10 19.19 -20.28
N ILE A 749 -21.61 18.05 -19.78
CA ILE A 749 -21.10 16.72 -20.13
C ILE A 749 -21.10 16.55 -21.65
N VAL A 750 -22.26 16.68 -22.31
CA VAL A 750 -22.37 16.48 -23.76
C VAL A 750 -21.45 17.41 -24.55
N ALA A 751 -21.30 18.67 -24.10
CA ALA A 751 -20.47 19.66 -24.77
C ALA A 751 -18.97 19.33 -24.70
N VAL A 752 -18.46 18.88 -23.55
CA VAL A 752 -17.01 18.79 -23.32
C VAL A 752 -16.47 17.40 -23.00
N LEU A 753 -17.32 16.36 -22.92
CA LEU A 753 -16.87 15.01 -22.53
C LEU A 753 -15.76 14.49 -23.43
N LYS A 754 -15.83 14.72 -24.74
CA LYS A 754 -14.77 14.34 -25.68
C LYS A 754 -13.42 14.98 -25.36
N MET A 755 -13.41 16.21 -24.84
CA MET A 755 -12.19 16.91 -24.42
C MET A 755 -11.64 16.34 -23.12
N VAL A 756 -12.52 15.89 -22.22
CA VAL A 756 -12.14 15.23 -20.96
C VAL A 756 -11.58 13.82 -21.23
N THR A 757 -12.15 13.08 -22.19
CA THR A 757 -11.73 11.70 -22.50
C THR A 757 -10.66 11.60 -23.60
N LYS A 758 -10.10 12.73 -24.06
CA LYS A 758 -9.22 12.80 -25.24
C LYS A 758 -7.90 12.03 -25.06
N ASN A 759 -7.18 12.31 -23.99
CA ASN A 759 -5.96 11.62 -23.58
C ASN A 759 -6.34 10.55 -22.54
N LYS A 760 -6.16 9.28 -22.90
CA LYS A 760 -6.52 8.14 -22.06
C LYS A 760 -5.46 7.81 -21.01
N ASP A 761 -4.25 8.35 -21.12
CA ASP A 761 -3.12 8.02 -20.25
C ASP A 761 -2.94 9.06 -19.12
N ALA A 762 -3.62 10.20 -19.23
CA ALA A 762 -3.64 11.24 -18.21
C ALA A 762 -4.74 10.98 -17.17
N ALA A 763 -4.40 11.09 -15.88
CA ALA A 763 -5.38 11.11 -14.79
C ALA A 763 -6.22 12.39 -14.85
N ARG A 764 -7.54 12.23 -14.90
CA ARG A 764 -8.51 13.32 -15.03
C ARG A 764 -9.70 13.08 -14.12
N ALA A 765 -10.43 14.14 -13.80
CA ALA A 765 -11.60 14.02 -12.93
C ALA A 765 -12.77 14.87 -13.38
N ILE A 766 -13.97 14.35 -13.16
CA ILE A 766 -15.25 15.05 -13.29
C ILE A 766 -15.87 15.15 -11.89
N VAL A 767 -16.14 16.37 -11.43
CA VAL A 767 -16.88 16.63 -10.18
C VAL A 767 -18.24 17.22 -10.52
N MET A 768 -19.29 16.63 -9.94
CA MET A 768 -20.65 17.13 -10.01
C MET A 768 -21.13 17.52 -8.60
N THR A 769 -21.54 18.77 -8.40
CA THR A 769 -22.02 19.25 -7.10
C THR A 769 -23.48 18.83 -6.87
N GLY A 770 -23.69 17.79 -6.05
CA GLY A 770 -24.94 17.36 -5.47
C GLY A 770 -25.40 18.22 -4.27
N SER A 771 -26.10 17.57 -3.32
CA SER A 771 -26.55 18.18 -2.05
C SER A 771 -27.07 17.10 -1.11
N LYS A 772 -26.93 17.28 0.21
CA LYS A 772 -27.59 16.40 1.21
C LYS A 772 -29.10 16.29 0.97
N GLN A 773 -29.72 17.33 0.43
CA GLN A 773 -31.16 17.34 0.13
C GLN A 773 -31.55 16.44 -1.04
N GLY A 774 -30.61 16.15 -1.95
CA GLY A 774 -30.80 15.17 -3.03
C GLY A 774 -30.78 13.71 -2.55
N ILE A 775 -30.46 13.48 -1.27
CA ILE A 775 -30.36 12.14 -0.68
C ILE A 775 -31.40 11.98 0.44
N THR A 776 -31.41 12.92 1.39
CA THR A 776 -32.29 12.86 2.58
C THR A 776 -33.67 13.47 2.35
N ASN A 777 -33.84 14.25 1.27
CA ASN A 777 -35.11 14.82 0.83
C ASN A 777 -35.94 15.56 1.92
N PRO A 778 -35.36 16.52 2.65
CA PRO A 778 -36.09 17.24 3.69
C PRO A 778 -37.26 18.07 3.13
N PRO A 779 -38.38 18.21 3.86
CA PRO A 779 -39.47 19.10 3.48
C PRO A 779 -38.98 20.55 3.45
N SER A 780 -38.85 21.13 2.27
CA SER A 780 -38.64 22.57 2.07
C SER A 780 -38.77 22.95 0.60
N ASN A 781 -37.91 22.46 -0.28
CA ASN A 781 -37.79 22.90 -1.67
C ASN A 781 -37.87 21.70 -2.63
N PRO A 782 -39.08 21.29 -3.06
CA PRO A 782 -39.24 20.02 -3.78
C PRO A 782 -38.54 20.01 -5.14
N ALA A 783 -38.49 21.13 -5.87
CA ALA A 783 -37.77 21.18 -7.15
C ALA A 783 -36.25 21.05 -6.95
N TYR A 784 -35.70 21.70 -5.93
CA TYR A 784 -34.27 21.61 -5.63
C TYR A 784 -33.90 20.18 -5.22
N ASN A 785 -34.64 19.59 -4.29
CA ASN A 785 -34.42 18.21 -3.85
C ASN A 785 -34.45 17.23 -5.03
N ALA A 786 -35.49 17.31 -5.86
CA ALA A 786 -35.64 16.46 -7.04
C ALA A 786 -34.51 16.68 -8.05
N SER A 787 -34.11 17.93 -8.30
CA SER A 787 -33.01 18.24 -9.22
C SER A 787 -31.67 17.67 -8.74
N LYS A 788 -31.40 17.70 -7.42
CA LYS A 788 -30.16 17.17 -6.83
C LYS A 788 -30.18 15.64 -6.70
N ALA A 789 -31.35 15.02 -6.53
CA ALA A 789 -31.51 13.58 -6.67
C ALA A 789 -31.24 13.12 -8.11
N ALA A 790 -31.68 13.90 -9.12
CA ALA A 790 -31.36 13.62 -10.52
C ALA A 790 -29.86 13.73 -10.80
N VAL A 791 -29.17 14.75 -10.28
CA VAL A 791 -27.70 14.89 -10.40
C VAL A 791 -26.97 13.68 -9.84
N ARG A 792 -27.40 13.17 -8.68
CA ARG A 792 -26.84 11.94 -8.09
C ARG A 792 -26.94 10.77 -9.07
N SER A 793 -28.14 10.50 -9.60
CA SER A 793 -28.35 9.40 -10.55
C SER A 793 -27.53 9.57 -11.83
N ILE A 794 -27.45 10.78 -12.38
CA ILE A 794 -26.64 11.08 -13.57
C ILE A 794 -25.15 10.80 -13.30
N ALA A 795 -24.64 11.23 -12.14
CA ALA A 795 -23.24 11.02 -11.78
C ALA A 795 -22.91 9.52 -11.61
N GLU A 796 -23.80 8.75 -10.98
CA GLU A 796 -23.63 7.30 -10.78
C GLU A 796 -23.53 6.58 -12.13
N HIS A 797 -24.42 6.90 -13.07
CA HIS A 797 -24.41 6.34 -14.42
C HIS A 797 -23.18 6.78 -15.23
N LEU A 798 -22.81 8.07 -15.18
CA LEU A 798 -21.63 8.56 -15.87
C LEU A 798 -20.35 7.87 -15.37
N SER A 799 -20.21 7.67 -14.06
CA SER A 799 -19.08 6.95 -13.48
C SER A 799 -19.01 5.52 -14.00
N PHE A 800 -20.14 4.82 -14.01
CA PHE A 800 -20.22 3.43 -14.47
C PHE A 800 -19.88 3.28 -15.96
N ASP A 801 -20.31 4.23 -16.78
CA ASP A 801 -20.03 4.20 -18.21
C ASP A 801 -18.57 4.55 -18.51
N LEU A 802 -18.00 5.56 -17.82
CA LEU A 802 -16.61 5.99 -18.03
C LEU A 802 -15.58 4.99 -17.55
N ASP A 803 -15.85 4.22 -16.50
CA ASP A 803 -14.99 3.14 -16.03
C ASP A 803 -14.60 2.16 -17.16
N LYS A 804 -15.51 1.94 -18.12
CA LYS A 804 -15.29 1.05 -19.26
C LYS A 804 -14.55 1.69 -20.43
N VAL A 805 -14.82 2.96 -20.71
CA VAL A 805 -14.36 3.62 -21.96
C VAL A 805 -13.18 4.57 -21.76
N ALA A 806 -12.97 5.05 -20.54
CA ALA A 806 -11.93 5.98 -20.14
C ALA A 806 -11.55 5.76 -18.64
N PRO A 807 -10.90 4.64 -18.29
CA PRO A 807 -10.66 4.24 -16.90
C PRO A 807 -9.79 5.21 -16.08
N ASN A 808 -9.04 6.09 -16.75
CA ASN A 808 -8.23 7.13 -16.10
C ASN A 808 -9.01 8.46 -15.86
N VAL A 809 -10.31 8.49 -16.17
CA VAL A 809 -11.21 9.60 -15.85
C VAL A 809 -12.09 9.22 -14.66
N SER A 810 -11.81 9.77 -13.48
CA SER A 810 -12.64 9.54 -12.30
C SER A 810 -13.87 10.46 -12.30
N VAL A 811 -14.97 9.99 -11.70
CA VAL A 811 -16.19 10.79 -11.50
C VAL A 811 -16.49 10.85 -10.01
N HIS A 812 -16.83 12.04 -9.52
CA HIS A 812 -17.10 12.31 -8.10
C HIS A 812 -18.38 13.13 -7.93
N LEU A 813 -19.23 12.71 -7.00
CA LEU A 813 -20.40 13.43 -6.56
C LEU A 813 -20.07 14.17 -5.26
N LEU A 814 -19.85 15.48 -5.36
CA LEU A 814 -19.64 16.36 -4.20
C LEU A 814 -20.99 16.65 -3.53
N ILE A 815 -21.16 16.34 -2.25
CA ILE A 815 -22.42 16.48 -1.51
C ILE A 815 -22.17 17.41 -0.31
N PRO A 816 -22.24 18.74 -0.52
CA PRO A 816 -22.00 19.69 0.56
C PRO A 816 -23.08 19.62 1.64
N GLY A 817 -22.65 19.82 2.90
CA GLY A 817 -23.52 20.18 4.02
C GLY A 817 -23.91 21.65 4.00
N TRP A 818 -24.33 22.20 5.14
CA TRP A 818 -24.64 23.62 5.23
C TRP A 818 -23.37 24.44 4.96
N THR A 819 -23.30 25.06 3.77
CA THR A 819 -22.13 25.80 3.31
C THR A 819 -22.47 27.26 3.08
N TYR A 820 -21.69 28.15 3.66
CA TYR A 820 -21.86 29.59 3.50
C TYR A 820 -21.34 30.04 2.14
N THR A 821 -22.27 30.43 1.26
CA THR A 821 -22.00 30.84 -0.13
C THR A 821 -22.97 31.92 -0.57
N GLY A 822 -22.75 32.44 -1.79
CA GLY A 822 -23.69 33.30 -2.54
C GLY A 822 -25.13 32.77 -2.59
N PHE A 823 -25.33 31.47 -2.44
CA PHE A 823 -26.64 30.79 -2.45
C PHE A 823 -27.54 31.19 -1.25
N HIS A 824 -26.94 31.67 -0.15
CA HIS A 824 -27.63 32.01 1.10
C HIS A 824 -27.55 33.52 1.46
N THR A 825 -27.00 34.37 0.59
CA THR A 825 -26.69 35.78 0.88
C THR A 825 -27.90 36.68 1.14
N GLY A 826 -29.11 36.22 0.80
CA GLY A 826 -30.36 36.89 1.20
C GLY A 826 -30.78 36.62 2.65
N SER A 827 -30.22 35.60 3.30
CA SER A 827 -30.68 35.09 4.61
C SER A 827 -29.71 35.41 5.76
N PHE A 828 -28.41 35.52 5.50
CA PHE A 828 -27.40 35.79 6.53
C PHE A 828 -26.30 36.73 6.00
N LYS A 829 -26.01 37.82 6.74
CA LYS A 829 -24.94 38.78 6.39
C LYS A 829 -23.54 38.29 6.72
N GLU A 830 -23.42 37.40 7.71
CA GLU A 830 -22.16 36.82 8.20
C GLU A 830 -22.28 35.29 8.20
N LYS A 831 -21.13 34.60 8.18
CA LYS A 831 -21.07 33.13 8.20
C LYS A 831 -21.65 32.59 9.51
N PRO A 832 -22.72 31.79 9.49
CA PRO A 832 -23.22 31.13 10.68
C PRO A 832 -22.19 30.17 11.28
N ALA A 833 -22.25 29.95 12.60
CA ALA A 833 -21.35 29.02 13.30
C ALA A 833 -21.49 27.58 12.79
N GLY A 834 -22.73 27.17 12.50
CA GLY A 834 -23.08 25.84 11.97
C GLY A 834 -22.60 25.58 10.54
N ALA A 835 -22.39 26.62 9.73
CA ALA A 835 -22.06 26.48 8.31
C ALA A 835 -20.55 26.34 8.07
N TRP A 836 -20.14 25.49 7.14
CA TRP A 836 -18.77 25.44 6.61
C TRP A 836 -18.49 26.57 5.62
N THR A 837 -17.22 26.92 5.46
CA THR A 837 -16.77 27.78 4.35
C THR A 837 -16.65 26.98 3.05
N SER A 838 -16.55 27.68 1.93
CA SER A 838 -16.33 27.03 0.63
C SER A 838 -14.97 26.32 0.57
N GLU A 839 -13.96 26.89 1.23
CA GLU A 839 -12.61 26.33 1.33
C GLU A 839 -12.62 25.01 2.10
N GLN A 840 -13.32 24.92 3.24
CA GLN A 840 -13.45 23.66 4.00
C GLN A 840 -14.08 22.54 3.17
N VAL A 841 -15.10 22.87 2.35
CA VAL A 841 -15.71 21.90 1.42
C VAL A 841 -14.70 21.45 0.35
N VAL A 842 -13.91 22.37 -0.18
CA VAL A 842 -12.90 22.06 -1.22
C VAL A 842 -11.75 21.24 -0.65
N ASP A 843 -11.28 21.53 0.56
CA ASP A 843 -10.22 20.75 1.21
C ASP A 843 -10.69 19.30 1.45
N PHE A 844 -11.91 19.13 1.98
CA PHE A 844 -12.52 17.82 2.14
C PHE A 844 -12.75 17.11 0.80
N MET A 845 -13.13 17.84 -0.25
CA MET A 845 -13.28 17.30 -1.60
C MET A 845 -11.95 16.77 -2.14
N VAL A 846 -10.87 17.54 -2.02
CA VAL A 846 -9.54 17.15 -2.50
C VAL A 846 -9.05 15.89 -1.77
N GLU A 847 -9.25 15.83 -0.45
CA GLU A 847 -8.94 14.65 0.36
C GLU A 847 -9.67 13.40 -0.15
N LYS A 848 -11.00 13.49 -0.31
CA LYS A 848 -11.82 12.34 -0.75
C LYS A 848 -11.62 11.98 -2.22
N MET A 849 -11.24 12.94 -3.07
CA MET A 849 -10.81 12.66 -4.44
C MET A 849 -9.49 11.88 -4.46
N ALA A 850 -8.52 12.22 -3.60
CA ALA A 850 -7.27 11.46 -3.48
C ALA A 850 -7.50 10.01 -3.02
N GLU A 851 -8.51 9.79 -2.17
CA GLU A 851 -9.01 8.46 -1.78
C GLU A 851 -9.84 7.73 -2.87
N LYS A 852 -10.01 8.35 -4.06
CA LYS A 852 -10.86 7.85 -5.17
C LYS A 852 -12.33 7.61 -4.77
N LYS A 853 -12.87 8.37 -3.82
CA LYS A 853 -14.27 8.22 -3.38
C LYS A 853 -15.24 8.85 -4.37
N PHE A 854 -16.21 8.08 -4.85
CA PHE A 854 -17.31 8.62 -5.67
C PHE A 854 -18.21 9.57 -4.87
N TYR A 855 -18.75 9.12 -3.73
CA TYR A 855 -19.58 9.98 -2.85
C TYR A 855 -18.69 10.78 -1.89
N ILE A 856 -18.72 12.10 -2.01
CA ILE A 856 -18.03 13.01 -1.10
C ILE A 856 -19.08 13.71 -0.24
N LEU A 857 -19.48 13.05 0.85
CA LEU A 857 -20.48 13.57 1.79
C LEU A 857 -19.81 14.49 2.82
N CYS A 858 -19.88 15.79 2.59
CA CYS A 858 -19.25 16.78 3.47
C CYS A 858 -20.07 16.95 4.76
N PRO A 859 -19.45 16.81 5.95
CA PRO A 859 -20.09 17.24 7.18
C PRO A 859 -20.22 18.78 7.22
N ASP A 860 -20.90 19.26 8.25
CA ASP A 860 -20.91 20.66 8.64
C ASP A 860 -20.81 20.74 10.17
N ASN A 861 -20.80 21.94 10.76
CA ASN A 861 -20.61 22.06 12.20
C ASN A 861 -21.88 21.68 13.01
N GLU A 862 -23.00 21.35 12.35
CA GLU A 862 -24.22 20.88 12.99
C GLU A 862 -24.46 19.39 12.77
N VAL A 863 -23.98 18.85 11.65
CA VAL A 863 -24.27 17.50 11.19
C VAL A 863 -22.98 16.80 10.83
N SER A 864 -22.60 15.83 11.67
CA SER A 864 -21.50 14.92 11.40
C SER A 864 -21.86 13.89 10.32
N GLU A 865 -20.84 13.27 9.74
CA GLU A 865 -21.04 12.19 8.76
C GLU A 865 -21.82 11.00 9.35
N GLU A 866 -21.65 10.71 10.65
CA GLU A 866 -22.42 9.68 11.35
C GLU A 866 -23.91 10.00 11.38
N ILE A 867 -24.27 11.24 11.71
CA ILE A 867 -25.67 11.67 11.73
C ILE A 867 -26.26 11.61 10.33
N ASP A 868 -25.52 12.02 9.29
CA ASP A 868 -26.00 11.90 7.92
C ASP A 868 -26.18 10.43 7.49
N ARG A 869 -25.30 9.52 7.91
CA ARG A 869 -25.48 8.07 7.70
C ARG A 869 -26.76 7.56 8.33
N LYS A 870 -27.06 7.95 9.58
CA LYS A 870 -28.33 7.59 10.25
C LYS A 870 -29.54 8.18 9.55
N ARG A 871 -29.46 9.43 9.07
CA ARG A 871 -30.52 10.08 8.29
C ARG A 871 -30.80 9.36 6.97
N MET A 872 -29.76 8.93 6.27
CA MET A 872 -29.90 8.16 5.02
C MET A 872 -30.47 6.76 5.28
N LEU A 873 -30.00 6.09 6.35
CA LEU A 873 -30.54 4.79 6.76
C LEU A 873 -32.03 4.91 7.08
N TRP A 874 -32.41 5.92 7.88
CA TRP A 874 -33.81 6.20 8.19
C TRP A 874 -34.64 6.46 6.93
N ALA A 875 -34.18 7.33 6.02
CA ALA A 875 -34.92 7.60 4.78
C ALA A 875 -35.08 6.34 3.91
N THR A 876 -34.08 5.45 3.89
CA THR A 876 -34.13 4.17 3.17
C THR A 876 -35.11 3.20 3.84
N SER A 877 -35.11 3.15 5.16
CA SER A 877 -36.04 2.35 5.97
C SER A 877 -37.50 2.69 5.73
N ASP A 878 -37.85 3.91 5.30
CA ASP A 878 -39.23 4.24 4.94
C ASP A 878 -39.77 3.30 3.85
N ILE A 879 -38.94 2.95 2.88
CA ILE A 879 -39.30 2.03 1.79
C ILE A 879 -39.29 0.58 2.31
N LEU A 880 -38.27 0.20 3.08
CA LEU A 880 -38.09 -1.19 3.53
C LEU A 880 -39.14 -1.63 4.55
N GLU A 881 -39.54 -0.73 5.44
CA GLU A 881 -40.49 -0.98 6.54
C GLU A 881 -41.92 -0.55 6.17
N GLY A 882 -42.13 0.05 4.99
CA GLY A 882 -43.43 0.56 4.57
C GLY A 882 -43.93 1.74 5.39
N ARG A 883 -43.02 2.56 5.94
CA ARG A 883 -43.41 3.79 6.67
C ARG A 883 -43.91 4.86 5.69
N PRO A 884 -44.73 5.82 6.17
CA PRO A 884 -45.13 6.94 5.34
C PRO A 884 -43.92 7.71 4.80
N PRO A 885 -43.98 8.27 3.58
CA PRO A 885 -42.85 8.99 3.02
C PRO A 885 -42.50 10.21 3.87
N LEU A 886 -41.20 10.47 3.99
CA LEU A 886 -40.65 11.57 4.81
C LEU A 886 -41.00 11.38 6.28
N SER A 887 -41.02 10.13 6.77
CA SER A 887 -41.48 9.80 8.14
C SER A 887 -40.73 10.59 9.20
N ARG A 888 -39.45 10.90 8.98
CA ARG A 888 -38.61 11.70 9.88
C ARG A 888 -39.25 13.03 10.31
N TRP A 889 -40.05 13.65 9.45
CA TRP A 889 -40.66 14.95 9.71
C TRP A 889 -42.15 14.89 10.02
N ARG A 890 -42.75 13.69 10.05
CA ARG A 890 -44.15 13.51 10.40
C ARG A 890 -44.29 13.41 11.92
N GLU A 891 -45.27 14.11 12.48
CA GLU A 891 -45.43 14.22 13.94
C GLU A 891 -45.56 12.86 14.62
N GLU A 892 -46.20 11.87 13.96
CA GLU A 892 -46.34 10.51 14.48
C GLU A 892 -45.01 9.71 14.57
N TRP A 893 -43.97 10.10 13.83
CA TRP A 893 -42.67 9.38 13.76
C TRP A 893 -41.49 10.23 14.26
N LYS A 894 -41.70 11.53 14.48
CA LYS A 894 -40.67 12.53 14.81
C LYS A 894 -39.87 12.17 16.06
N GLU A 895 -40.53 11.71 17.12
CA GLU A 895 -39.86 11.29 18.36
C GLU A 895 -39.03 10.02 18.18
N GLN A 896 -39.54 9.06 17.40
CA GLN A 896 -38.78 7.85 17.09
C GLN A 896 -37.57 8.18 16.22
N ALA A 897 -37.77 8.98 15.18
CA ALA A 897 -36.71 9.46 14.29
C ALA A 897 -35.62 10.20 15.07
N LYS A 898 -36.01 11.04 16.03
CA LYS A 898 -35.09 11.76 16.90
C LYS A 898 -34.24 10.79 17.74
N ARG A 899 -34.87 9.84 18.42
CA ARG A 899 -34.16 8.82 19.23
C ARG A 899 -33.19 7.98 18.40
N GLU A 900 -33.60 7.53 17.22
CA GLU A 900 -32.77 6.64 16.41
C GLU A 900 -31.66 7.38 15.64
N ILE A 901 -31.87 8.65 15.27
CA ILE A 901 -30.90 9.44 14.51
C ILE A 901 -29.94 10.22 15.44
N GLU A 902 -30.46 10.85 16.48
CA GLU A 902 -29.72 11.81 17.31
C GLU A 902 -29.22 11.20 18.62
N GLY A 903 -29.78 10.07 19.07
CA GLY A 903 -29.45 9.40 20.33
C GLY A 903 -30.31 9.92 21.48
#